data_AF-A0A5N5X2R7-F1
#
_entry.id   AF-A0A5N5X2R7-F1
#
_cell.length_a   1.000
_cell.length_b   1.000
_cell.length_c   1.000
_cell.angle_alpha   90.00
_cell.angle_beta   90.00
_cell.angle_gamma   90.00
#
_symmetry.space_group_name_H-M   'P 1'
#
loop_
_entity.id
_entity.type
_entity.pdbx_description
1 polymer ?
#
loop_
_entity_poly.entity_id
_entity_poly.type
_entity_poly.pdbx_seq_one_letter_code
_entity_poly.pdbx_strand_id
1 'polypeptide(L)'
;MKLANTLHSVLRRWTPVLHKFRSSPGEAFDFFWDFSRRYFFTLAFISLFGAKLLHLFAHIHSLPASKFLLWGVTFFFQDVMILLLFRTLAQKVPWRPVAALGAVIVIPFSLMMSGMFAANTSFYVVTGAEIHWRQAKSFHHDAAAMRTLLTGLVGFLIVEGILLVVTWFAAGFVHRMTGGILHVLAWPFHALADRLRPCFHRVRGSVRRQPLPDPEIYEQIAVDDYLDDKSDDGEGDHLLNTATQTPTERRRTDTPMRRFVILGLFCLFLFLRFLRPWAPAYMFLSGALPLTPFFEGGGHRKSPVDAAALPGDYGDLEERSSLHPAPSWDWMPQKGLPGFSDWDKTDRFALHYTPSMDPLHISNRENPVLDSLRPVLENGDVKIKHVIMLKLESTRGDVFPLKKDSFMWNRIAESHKDHKIPREIQDRLSNLTRTAEWLTGFDAGFNHNDSLHADRKVFGGISARNAHTTGTYTLKSLVGTLCGVTPLVTDFNREYKNHIYQPCLPHVFNALSQQHDITNQTDDFTAWPWHSVWMQSVTETYDNQDKLTPVLGYHDKVTKETLEEPTSKHYPVKSEEINYYGYPDTELREYIRDAIDDAERSHTRLFLTHLTGTTHHPWGMPNDEFEQFLGSSWTGHNNDVNRYLNTIGFADNWIAEIISILEEKGIADETLLVMAGDHGLSLPNDGGVTPYDNPHVGSFHVPIVFAHPKLPPVEITTPVISDQIVPTILDLLIESKSLSGGSSRAARDILSLYEGQSMIRPLIQEQEGKQDWQFTVMNTGGSWLAVRSAARPAYRLVIPLIDDLEWRFTDLEKDPIELKPIKHFSLMDLAEELDKQYGEDTVNWLRDAAHYTEWWVVDNWHRYRYIPQFKVSKDGKTKGKGSDDKDDKDSKDGDSEDSKR
;
A
#
# COMPACT_ATOMS: atom_id res chain seq x y z
N MET A 1 26.38 54.16 -14.44
CA MET A 1 26.00 55.33 -13.62
C MET A 1 24.52 55.35 -13.21
N LYS A 2 23.55 55.11 -14.12
CA LYS A 2 22.11 55.03 -13.77
C LYS A 2 21.74 53.89 -12.80
N LEU A 3 22.37 52.72 -12.91
CA LEU A 3 22.17 51.56 -12.01
C LEU A 3 22.72 51.83 -10.58
N ALA A 4 23.86 52.50 -10.48
CA ALA A 4 24.46 52.88 -9.21
C ALA A 4 23.60 53.92 -8.47
N ASN A 5 23.04 54.90 -9.19
CA ASN A 5 22.14 55.90 -8.60
C ASN A 5 20.77 55.31 -8.19
N THR A 6 20.29 54.27 -8.88
CA THR A 6 19.08 53.53 -8.45
C THR A 6 19.35 52.67 -7.22
N LEU A 7 20.48 51.95 -7.17
CA LEU A 7 20.88 51.21 -5.97
C LEU A 7 21.11 52.15 -4.77
N HIS A 8 21.75 53.30 -4.99
CA HIS A 8 22.02 54.28 -3.92
C HIS A 8 20.74 54.95 -3.42
N SER A 9 19.78 55.24 -4.32
CA SER A 9 18.43 55.73 -4.00
C SER A 9 17.62 54.72 -3.17
N VAL A 10 17.68 53.44 -3.55
CA VAL A 10 17.04 52.35 -2.80
C VAL A 10 17.70 52.21 -1.42
N LEU A 11 19.03 52.08 -1.33
CA LEU A 11 19.75 51.99 -0.06
C LEU A 11 19.45 53.17 0.88
N ARG A 12 19.34 54.40 0.37
CA ARG A 12 19.00 55.60 1.18
C ARG A 12 17.54 55.64 1.64
N ARG A 13 16.63 54.98 0.92
CA ARG A 13 15.22 54.79 1.33
C ARG A 13 15.09 53.71 2.41
N TRP A 14 15.95 52.68 2.39
CA TRP A 14 15.91 51.56 3.32
C TRP A 14 16.79 51.74 4.57
N THR A 15 17.81 52.62 4.56
CA THR A 15 18.65 52.89 5.74
C THR A 15 17.91 53.44 6.97
N PRO A 16 16.93 54.36 6.86
CA PRO A 16 16.16 54.82 8.02
C PRO A 16 15.26 53.71 8.57
N VAL A 17 14.71 52.88 7.69
CA VAL A 17 13.87 51.73 8.01
C VAL A 17 14.68 50.65 8.75
N LEU A 18 15.88 50.32 8.25
CA LEU A 18 16.82 49.39 8.89
C LEU A 18 17.33 49.91 10.25
N HIS A 19 17.56 51.22 10.39
CA HIS A 19 17.96 51.81 11.67
C HIS A 19 16.82 51.78 12.70
N LYS A 20 15.58 52.01 12.27
CA LYS A 20 14.36 51.96 13.11
C LYS A 20 14.03 50.51 13.54
N PHE A 21 14.29 49.53 12.68
CA PHE A 21 14.19 48.11 13.01
C PHE A 21 15.20 47.65 14.08
N ARG A 22 16.39 48.28 14.12
CA ARG A 22 17.43 47.97 15.11
C ARG A 22 17.18 48.61 16.48
N SER A 23 16.42 49.70 16.55
CA SER A 23 16.17 50.45 17.80
C SER A 23 14.85 50.11 18.50
N SER A 24 13.87 49.52 17.81
CA SER A 24 12.57 49.15 18.40
C SER A 24 12.05 47.80 17.86
N PRO A 25 12.31 46.69 18.57
CA PRO A 25 11.78 45.36 18.20
C PRO A 25 10.25 45.32 18.08
N GLY A 26 9.53 46.16 18.85
CA GLY A 26 8.07 46.25 18.80
C GLY A 26 7.54 46.91 17.52
N GLU A 27 8.18 47.98 17.05
CA GLU A 27 7.78 48.62 15.78
C GLU A 27 8.15 47.75 14.57
N ALA A 28 9.26 47.02 14.66
CA ALA A 28 9.64 46.02 13.66
C ALA A 28 8.59 44.91 13.54
N PHE A 29 8.13 44.39 14.68
CA PHE A 29 7.05 43.42 14.73
C PHE A 29 5.76 43.99 14.16
N ASP A 30 5.33 45.18 14.59
CA ASP A 30 4.05 45.77 14.14
C ASP A 30 4.02 45.99 12.62
N PHE A 31 5.14 46.41 12.01
CA PHE A 31 5.28 46.58 10.56
C PHE A 31 5.25 45.23 9.82
N PHE A 32 6.05 44.26 10.26
CA PHE A 32 6.12 42.95 9.61
C PHE A 32 4.82 42.18 9.78
N TRP A 33 4.20 42.24 10.95
CA TRP A 33 2.95 41.56 11.27
C TRP A 33 1.79 42.11 10.45
N ASP A 34 1.73 43.42 10.18
CA ASP A 34 0.62 43.99 9.42
C ASP A 34 0.51 43.43 7.99
N PHE A 35 1.66 43.22 7.35
CA PHE A 35 1.74 42.53 6.07
C PHE A 35 1.57 41.01 6.24
N SER A 36 2.34 40.40 7.15
CA SER A 36 2.43 38.96 7.32
C SER A 36 1.10 38.32 7.69
N ARG A 37 0.30 38.95 8.55
CA ARG A 37 -1.02 38.43 8.95
C ARG A 37 -1.96 38.27 7.75
N ARG A 38 -1.92 39.19 6.78
CA ARG A 38 -2.76 39.13 5.57
C ARG A 38 -2.26 38.05 4.63
N TYR A 39 -0.93 38.00 4.45
CA TYR A 39 -0.27 37.04 3.58
C TYR A 39 -0.47 35.60 4.08
N PHE A 40 -0.08 35.29 5.32
CA PHE A 40 -0.15 33.93 5.88
C PHE A 40 -1.58 33.46 6.14
N PHE A 41 -2.53 34.34 6.47
CA PHE A 41 -3.96 33.96 6.48
C PHE A 41 -4.42 33.55 5.08
N THR A 42 -4.03 34.30 4.04
CA THR A 42 -4.42 33.99 2.66
C THR A 42 -3.75 32.72 2.16
N LEU A 43 -2.49 32.48 2.56
CA LEU A 43 -1.80 31.23 2.30
C LEU A 43 -2.60 30.05 2.88
N ALA A 44 -2.95 30.12 4.17
CA ALA A 44 -3.76 29.09 4.82
C ALA A 44 -5.14 28.91 4.14
N PHE A 45 -5.79 30.00 3.72
CA PHE A 45 -7.07 29.98 3.00
C PHE A 45 -6.96 29.23 1.67
N ILE A 46 -6.00 29.62 0.81
CA ILE A 46 -5.82 29.01 -0.50
C ILE A 46 -5.40 27.55 -0.35
N SER A 47 -4.49 27.23 0.59
CA SER A 47 -4.04 25.87 0.82
C SER A 47 -5.14 24.95 1.33
N LEU A 48 -5.97 25.37 2.30
CA LEU A 48 -7.08 24.54 2.80
C LEU A 48 -8.15 24.30 1.73
N PHE A 49 -8.60 25.37 1.06
CA PHE A 49 -9.61 25.23 0.00
C PHE A 49 -9.06 24.46 -1.20
N GLY A 50 -7.82 24.73 -1.62
CA GLY A 50 -7.15 24.02 -2.71
C GLY A 50 -7.01 22.54 -2.42
N ALA A 51 -6.55 22.19 -1.21
CA ALA A 51 -6.46 20.80 -0.77
C ALA A 51 -7.82 20.13 -0.74
N LYS A 52 -8.86 20.80 -0.22
CA LYS A 52 -10.21 20.25 -0.19
C LYS A 52 -10.78 20.05 -1.60
N LEU A 53 -10.53 20.98 -2.52
CA LEU A 53 -10.98 20.85 -3.90
C LEU A 53 -10.28 19.69 -4.61
N LEU A 54 -8.97 19.52 -4.42
CA LEU A 54 -8.22 18.38 -4.94
C LEU A 54 -8.77 17.06 -4.37
N HIS A 55 -8.99 17.00 -3.06
CA HIS A 55 -9.55 15.84 -2.38
C HIS A 55 -10.95 15.45 -2.89
N LEU A 56 -11.83 16.43 -3.04
CA LEU A 56 -13.16 16.18 -3.61
C LEU A 56 -13.11 15.83 -5.10
N PHE A 57 -12.11 16.34 -5.84
CA PHE A 57 -11.90 16.01 -7.25
C PHE A 57 -11.39 14.57 -7.42
N ALA A 58 -10.43 14.15 -6.60
CA ALA A 58 -9.90 12.78 -6.60
C ALA A 58 -11.00 11.73 -6.35
N HIS A 59 -12.01 12.08 -5.54
CA HIS A 59 -13.12 11.21 -5.17
C HIS A 59 -14.46 11.60 -5.81
N ILE A 60 -14.46 12.38 -6.90
CA ILE A 60 -15.70 12.91 -7.50
C ILE A 60 -16.63 11.81 -8.04
N HIS A 61 -16.04 10.68 -8.45
CA HIS A 61 -16.77 9.52 -8.98
C HIS A 61 -17.14 8.48 -7.91
N SER A 62 -16.71 8.70 -6.67
CA SER A 62 -16.80 7.72 -5.58
C SER A 62 -18.04 7.88 -4.71
N LEU A 63 -18.79 8.95 -4.94
CA LEU A 63 -20.12 9.18 -4.42
C LEU A 63 -21.09 9.41 -5.58
N PRO A 64 -22.34 8.91 -5.48
CA PRO A 64 -23.40 9.29 -6.41
C PRO A 64 -23.54 10.82 -6.53
N ALA A 65 -23.70 11.32 -7.75
CA ALA A 65 -23.79 12.75 -8.04
C ALA A 65 -24.88 13.47 -7.23
N SER A 66 -26.01 12.79 -6.96
CA SER A 66 -27.10 13.33 -6.13
C SER A 66 -26.66 13.60 -4.68
N LYS A 67 -25.90 12.69 -4.07
CA LYS A 67 -25.36 12.83 -2.71
C LYS A 67 -24.28 13.90 -2.67
N PHE A 68 -23.41 13.95 -3.68
CA PHE A 68 -22.39 14.99 -3.80
C PHE A 68 -23.01 16.39 -3.93
N LEU A 69 -24.05 16.56 -4.75
CA LEU A 69 -24.75 17.84 -4.90
C LEU A 69 -25.47 18.27 -3.60
N LEU A 70 -26.10 17.33 -2.90
CA LEU A 70 -26.84 17.62 -1.67
C LEU A 70 -25.92 17.96 -0.50
N TRP A 71 -24.85 17.20 -0.31
CA TRP A 71 -23.98 17.30 0.87
C TRP A 71 -22.64 17.99 0.61
N GLY A 72 -22.25 18.21 -0.65
CA GLY A 72 -20.89 18.64 -1.03
C GLY A 72 -20.43 19.92 -0.34
N VAL A 73 -21.33 20.90 -0.19
CA VAL A 73 -21.02 22.15 0.52
C VAL A 73 -20.58 21.88 1.96
N THR A 74 -21.22 20.92 2.64
CA THR A 74 -20.94 20.57 4.05
C THR A 74 -19.56 19.93 4.27
N PHE A 75 -18.90 19.44 3.22
CA PHE A 75 -17.55 18.87 3.34
C PHE A 75 -16.50 19.93 3.71
N PHE A 76 -16.77 21.20 3.43
CA PHE A 76 -15.92 22.34 3.83
C PHE A 76 -16.11 22.77 5.29
N PHE A 77 -16.93 22.06 6.09
CA PHE A 77 -17.25 22.48 7.46
C PHE A 77 -16.02 22.66 8.35
N GLN A 78 -15.12 21.67 8.38
CA GLN A 78 -13.92 21.76 9.19
C GLN A 78 -13.00 22.90 8.71
N ASP A 79 -12.81 23.02 7.39
CA ASP A 79 -11.98 24.05 6.76
C ASP A 79 -12.49 25.46 7.09
N VAL A 80 -13.81 25.68 6.99
CA VAL A 80 -14.44 26.97 7.32
C VAL A 80 -14.28 27.29 8.81
N MET A 81 -14.46 26.31 9.71
CA MET A 81 -14.28 26.56 11.15
C MET A 81 -12.83 26.90 11.50
N ILE A 82 -11.85 26.19 10.92
CA ILE A 82 -10.42 26.49 11.08
C ILE A 82 -10.12 27.89 10.54
N LEU A 83 -10.62 28.24 9.36
CA LEU A 83 -10.38 29.55 8.76
C LEU A 83 -11.03 30.69 9.53
N LEU A 84 -12.21 30.49 10.13
CA LEU A 84 -12.81 31.49 11.02
C LEU A 84 -11.93 31.71 12.27
N LEU A 85 -11.43 30.64 12.90
CA LEU A 85 -10.49 30.74 14.02
C LEU A 85 -9.21 31.49 13.60
N PHE A 86 -8.59 31.09 12.49
CA PHE A 86 -7.38 31.72 11.98
C PHE A 86 -7.61 33.19 11.62
N ARG A 87 -8.80 33.50 11.07
CA ARG A 87 -9.17 34.87 10.77
C ARG A 87 -9.28 35.73 12.01
N THR A 88 -9.80 35.18 13.12
CA THR A 88 -9.84 35.89 14.40
C THR A 88 -8.44 36.14 14.97
N LEU A 89 -7.51 35.20 14.83
CA LEU A 89 -6.12 35.35 15.26
C LEU A 89 -5.32 36.34 14.39
N ALA A 90 -5.68 36.51 13.12
CA ALA A 90 -5.04 37.45 12.18
C ALA A 90 -5.60 38.90 12.26
N GLN A 91 -6.57 39.16 13.15
CA GLN A 91 -7.10 40.51 13.36
C GLN A 91 -6.06 41.46 13.96
N LYS A 92 -6.27 42.76 13.77
CA LYS A 92 -5.41 43.80 14.35
C LYS A 92 -5.73 43.92 15.84
N VAL A 93 -4.86 43.38 16.69
CA VAL A 93 -5.02 43.46 18.15
C VAL A 93 -4.06 44.51 18.71
N PRO A 94 -4.55 45.51 19.48
CA PRO A 94 -3.69 46.54 20.07
C PRO A 94 -2.76 45.99 21.17
N TRP A 95 -3.11 44.84 21.75
CA TRP A 95 -2.30 44.17 22.76
C TRP A 95 -1.22 43.28 22.13
N ARG A 96 0.01 43.80 22.07
CA ARG A 96 1.17 43.16 21.43
C ARG A 96 1.44 41.69 21.81
N PRO A 97 1.32 41.25 23.08
CA PRO A 97 1.52 39.83 23.43
C PRO A 97 0.52 38.90 22.74
N VAL A 98 -0.72 39.35 22.56
CA VAL A 98 -1.77 38.57 21.86
C VAL A 98 -1.53 38.56 20.35
N ALA A 99 -1.10 39.68 19.79
CA ALA A 99 -0.69 39.73 18.38
C ALA A 99 0.52 38.82 18.11
N ALA A 100 1.50 38.80 19.01
CA ALA A 100 2.66 37.91 18.93
C ALA A 100 2.27 36.43 19.06
N LEU A 101 1.36 36.09 19.98
CA LEU A 101 0.81 34.73 20.09
C LEU A 101 0.06 34.32 18.81
N GLY A 102 -0.72 35.22 18.23
CA GLY A 102 -1.37 35.02 16.94
C GLY A 102 -0.37 34.74 15.82
N ALA A 103 0.75 35.47 15.78
CA ALA A 103 1.82 35.25 14.81
C ALA A 103 2.50 33.88 14.96
N VAL A 104 2.75 33.45 16.19
CA VAL A 104 3.35 32.13 16.49
C VAL A 104 2.45 30.96 16.07
N ILE A 105 1.13 31.17 16.01
CA ILE A 105 0.18 30.14 15.56
C ILE A 105 -0.05 30.20 14.05
N VAL A 106 -0.35 31.38 13.51
CA VAL A 106 -0.77 31.56 12.12
C VAL A 106 0.36 31.27 11.14
N ILE A 107 1.59 31.73 11.41
CA ILE A 107 2.71 31.59 10.47
C ILE A 107 3.10 30.11 10.30
N PRO A 108 3.46 29.35 11.36
CA PRO A 108 3.90 27.96 11.18
C PRO A 108 2.79 27.08 10.61
N PHE A 109 1.55 27.26 11.05
CA PHE A 109 0.43 26.49 10.52
C PHE A 109 0.17 26.80 9.04
N SER A 110 0.24 28.06 8.62
CA SER A 110 0.06 28.41 7.20
C SER A 110 1.13 27.79 6.28
N LEU A 111 2.38 27.74 6.75
CA LEU A 111 3.50 27.10 6.03
C LEU A 111 3.37 25.57 6.02
N MET A 112 2.93 24.98 7.13
CA MET A 112 2.61 23.55 7.17
C MET A 112 1.49 23.23 6.18
N MET A 113 0.44 24.05 6.14
CA MET A 113 -0.69 23.88 5.22
C MET A 113 -0.29 24.02 3.75
N SER A 114 0.55 25.00 3.40
CA SER A 114 1.06 25.15 2.04
C SER A 114 1.89 23.95 1.62
N GLY A 115 2.82 23.51 2.48
CA GLY A 115 3.62 22.32 2.23
C GLY A 115 2.77 21.06 2.06
N MET A 116 1.82 20.78 2.94
CA MET A 116 0.96 19.60 2.80
C MET A 116 0.11 19.66 1.51
N PHE A 117 -0.42 20.82 1.15
CA PHE A 117 -1.18 20.99 -0.10
C PHE A 117 -0.30 20.82 -1.34
N ALA A 118 0.89 21.42 -1.34
CA ALA A 118 1.86 21.28 -2.43
C ALA A 118 2.31 19.82 -2.61
N ALA A 119 2.53 19.11 -1.50
CA ALA A 119 2.90 17.70 -1.51
C ALA A 119 1.78 16.84 -2.09
N ASN A 120 0.54 17.02 -1.64
CA ASN A 120 -0.60 16.26 -2.14
C ASN A 120 -0.87 16.54 -3.63
N THR A 121 -0.76 17.80 -4.05
CA THR A 121 -0.92 18.19 -5.47
C THR A 121 0.17 17.59 -6.34
N SER A 122 1.43 17.69 -5.90
CA SER A 122 2.55 17.12 -6.66
C SER A 122 2.45 15.61 -6.75
N PHE A 123 2.09 14.94 -5.65
CA PHE A 123 1.90 13.49 -5.64
C PHE A 123 0.76 13.09 -6.57
N TYR A 124 -0.41 13.74 -6.46
CA TYR A 124 -1.56 13.48 -7.34
C TYR A 124 -1.26 13.67 -8.83
N VAL A 125 -0.48 14.69 -9.20
CA VAL A 125 -0.08 14.90 -10.60
C VAL A 125 0.83 13.79 -11.12
N VAL A 126 1.65 13.19 -10.24
CA VAL A 126 2.60 12.13 -10.62
C VAL A 126 1.95 10.75 -10.59
N THR A 127 1.13 10.47 -9.57
CA THR A 127 0.61 9.11 -9.29
C THR A 127 -0.87 8.94 -9.63
N GLY A 128 -1.61 10.04 -9.83
CA GLY A 128 -3.08 10.01 -9.94
C GLY A 128 -3.81 9.68 -8.63
N ALA A 129 -3.07 9.52 -7.52
CA ALA A 129 -3.61 9.17 -6.21
C ALA A 129 -3.28 10.25 -5.17
N GLU A 130 -4.03 10.29 -4.07
CA GLU A 130 -3.73 11.18 -2.94
C GLU A 130 -2.81 10.51 -1.92
N ILE A 131 -2.10 11.32 -1.14
CA ILE A 131 -1.31 10.82 -0.02
C ILE A 131 -2.26 10.43 1.12
N HIS A 132 -2.23 9.17 1.56
CA HIS A 132 -2.95 8.72 2.74
C HIS A 132 -2.30 9.23 4.03
N TRP A 133 -2.57 10.49 4.37
CA TRP A 133 -1.97 11.18 5.54
C TRP A 133 -2.23 10.49 6.89
N ARG A 134 -3.25 9.65 7.00
CA ARG A 134 -3.51 8.79 8.18
C ARG A 134 -2.47 7.69 8.34
N GLN A 135 -1.97 7.16 7.23
CA GLN A 135 -0.96 6.11 7.15
C GLN A 135 0.46 6.67 6.95
N ALA A 136 0.64 7.99 6.99
CA ALA A 136 1.96 8.63 6.90
C ALA A 136 2.97 8.10 7.93
N LYS A 137 2.50 7.54 9.06
CA LYS A 137 3.34 6.88 10.05
C LYS A 137 3.95 5.57 9.56
N SER A 138 3.35 4.85 8.62
CA SER A 138 3.89 3.58 8.12
C SER A 138 4.55 3.70 6.74
N PHE A 139 4.21 4.75 5.99
CA PHE A 139 4.80 5.07 4.69
C PHE A 139 6.35 5.07 4.67
N HIS A 140 6.99 5.47 5.78
CA HIS A 140 8.45 5.53 5.85
C HIS A 140 9.16 4.17 5.93
N HIS A 141 8.41 3.08 6.14
CA HIS A 141 8.96 1.74 6.17
C HIS A 141 9.19 1.17 4.77
N ASP A 142 8.55 1.71 3.73
CA ASP A 142 8.78 1.29 2.35
C ASP A 142 9.77 2.23 1.62
N ALA A 143 10.94 1.69 1.25
CA ALA A 143 12.00 2.45 0.59
C ALA A 143 11.59 2.87 -0.83
N ALA A 144 10.82 2.04 -1.53
CA ALA A 144 10.29 2.38 -2.84
C ALA A 144 9.31 3.55 -2.74
N ALA A 145 8.30 3.47 -1.86
CA ALA A 145 7.35 4.55 -1.61
C ALA A 145 8.05 5.85 -1.16
N MET A 146 9.04 5.78 -0.27
CA MET A 146 9.82 6.94 0.15
C MET A 146 10.57 7.60 -1.02
N ARG A 147 11.17 6.79 -1.90
CA ARG A 147 11.88 7.30 -3.07
C ARG A 147 10.90 7.92 -4.07
N THR A 148 9.72 7.34 -4.27
CA THR A 148 8.63 7.94 -5.06
C THR A 148 8.22 9.30 -4.49
N LEU A 149 8.07 9.43 -3.18
CA LEU A 149 7.81 10.72 -2.53
C LEU A 149 8.93 11.74 -2.82
N LEU A 150 10.19 11.33 -2.74
CA LEU A 150 11.35 12.18 -3.04
C LEU A 150 11.43 12.57 -4.52
N THR A 151 11.02 11.71 -5.46
CA THR A 151 10.92 12.09 -6.88
C THR A 151 9.89 13.19 -7.11
N GLY A 152 8.85 13.24 -6.28
CA GLY A 152 7.86 14.32 -6.24
C GLY A 152 8.39 15.66 -5.70
N LEU A 153 9.63 15.73 -5.17
CA LEU A 153 10.17 16.95 -4.56
C LEU A 153 10.27 18.11 -5.56
N VAL A 154 10.59 17.84 -6.82
CA VAL A 154 10.65 18.90 -7.86
C VAL A 154 9.27 19.49 -8.11
N GLY A 155 8.25 18.64 -8.24
CA GLY A 155 6.86 19.08 -8.40
C GLY A 155 6.37 19.85 -7.17
N PHE A 156 6.71 19.37 -5.96
CA PHE A 156 6.43 20.06 -4.70
C PHE A 156 7.00 21.49 -4.70
N LEU A 157 8.29 21.66 -5.06
CA LEU A 157 8.93 22.99 -5.09
C LEU A 157 8.30 23.92 -6.11
N ILE A 158 7.87 23.40 -7.27
CA ILE A 158 7.16 24.17 -8.30
C ILE A 158 5.80 24.62 -7.78
N VAL A 159 5.00 23.71 -7.22
CA VAL A 159 3.65 24.01 -6.70
C VAL A 159 3.73 25.00 -5.55
N GLU A 160 4.66 24.80 -4.60
CA GLU A 160 4.87 25.72 -3.49
C GLU A 160 5.29 27.11 -3.98
N GLY A 161 6.21 27.17 -4.96
CA GLY A 161 6.62 28.45 -5.58
C GLY A 161 5.45 29.20 -6.22
N ILE A 162 4.60 28.51 -6.99
CA ILE A 162 3.39 29.09 -7.59
C ILE A 162 2.43 29.59 -6.50
N LEU A 163 2.19 28.78 -5.48
CA LEU A 163 1.27 29.07 -4.38
C LEU A 163 1.68 30.33 -3.60
N LEU A 164 2.98 30.48 -3.30
CA LEU A 164 3.51 31.65 -2.61
C LEU A 164 3.35 32.94 -3.44
N VAL A 165 3.51 32.86 -4.76
CA VAL A 165 3.30 33.99 -5.69
C VAL A 165 1.82 34.35 -5.79
N VAL A 166 0.93 33.38 -6.00
CA VAL A 166 -0.52 33.61 -6.07
C VAL A 166 -1.03 34.23 -4.79
N THR A 167 -0.56 33.75 -3.64
CA THR A 167 -0.90 34.28 -2.31
C THR A 167 -0.57 35.76 -2.20
N TRP A 168 0.59 36.20 -2.71
CA TRP A 168 1.01 37.60 -2.68
C TRP A 168 -0.02 38.53 -3.33
N PHE A 169 -0.51 38.15 -4.52
CA PHE A 169 -1.51 38.94 -5.25
C PHE A 169 -2.91 38.82 -4.65
N ALA A 170 -3.28 37.64 -4.13
CA ALA A 170 -4.59 37.39 -3.54
C ALA A 170 -4.77 38.00 -2.14
N ALA A 171 -3.69 38.24 -1.40
CA ALA A 171 -3.70 38.57 0.02
C ALA A 171 -4.64 39.74 0.37
N GLY A 172 -4.54 40.84 -0.38
CA GLY A 172 -5.38 42.02 -0.14
C GLY A 172 -6.87 41.75 -0.36
N PHE A 173 -7.22 41.00 -1.42
CA PHE A 173 -8.61 40.70 -1.76
C PHE A 173 -9.24 39.71 -0.77
N VAL A 174 -8.59 38.57 -0.54
CA VAL A 174 -9.10 37.49 0.33
C VAL A 174 -9.25 37.97 1.77
N HIS A 175 -8.27 38.72 2.28
CA HIS A 175 -8.33 39.25 3.64
C HIS A 175 -9.47 40.26 3.87
N ARG A 176 -9.75 41.12 2.88
CA ARG A 176 -10.91 42.05 2.90
C ARG A 176 -12.24 41.31 2.81
N MET A 177 -12.37 40.36 1.89
CA MET A 177 -13.59 39.58 1.68
C MET A 177 -13.97 38.80 2.95
N THR A 178 -13.03 38.01 3.48
CA THR A 178 -13.22 37.19 4.69
C THR A 178 -13.46 38.06 5.93
N GLY A 179 -12.82 39.23 6.02
CA GLY A 179 -13.10 40.21 7.08
C GLY A 179 -14.54 40.73 7.05
N GLY A 180 -15.06 41.02 5.85
CA GLY A 180 -16.46 41.41 5.69
C GLY A 180 -17.45 40.32 6.08
N ILE A 181 -17.15 39.05 5.78
CA ILE A 181 -17.97 37.90 6.18
C ILE A 181 -17.93 37.72 7.70
N LEU A 182 -16.73 37.71 8.31
CA LEU A 182 -16.57 37.54 9.76
C LEU A 182 -17.29 38.65 10.54
N HIS A 183 -17.24 39.89 10.07
CA HIS A 183 -17.97 41.01 10.69
C HIS A 183 -19.48 40.78 10.70
N VAL A 184 -20.05 40.29 9.59
CA VAL A 184 -21.48 39.96 9.51
C VAL A 184 -21.85 38.78 10.40
N LEU A 185 -21.00 37.74 10.45
CA LEU A 185 -21.22 36.58 11.33
C LEU A 185 -21.08 36.93 12.83
N ALA A 186 -20.23 37.90 13.17
CA ALA A 186 -20.03 38.36 14.54
C ALA A 186 -21.16 39.30 15.03
N TRP A 187 -21.92 39.93 14.11
CA TRP A 187 -22.95 40.91 14.43
C TRP A 187 -24.00 40.45 15.47
N PRO A 188 -24.57 39.22 15.39
CA PRO A 188 -25.51 38.73 16.39
C PRO A 188 -24.88 38.62 17.80
N PHE A 189 -23.60 38.23 17.88
CA PHE A 189 -22.87 38.13 19.13
C PHE A 189 -22.58 39.51 19.74
N HIS A 190 -22.24 40.49 18.91
CA HIS A 190 -22.09 41.88 19.36
C HIS A 190 -23.42 42.46 19.87
N ALA A 191 -24.51 42.26 19.13
CA ALA A 191 -25.84 42.70 19.56
C ALA A 191 -26.28 42.03 20.87
N LEU A 192 -25.97 40.75 21.05
CA LEU A 192 -26.23 40.03 22.30
C LEU A 192 -25.33 40.52 23.44
N ALA A 193 -24.04 40.71 23.20
CA ALA A 193 -23.08 41.22 24.17
C ALA A 193 -23.45 42.63 24.65
N ASP A 194 -23.83 43.53 23.75
CA ASP A 194 -24.31 44.88 24.08
C ASP A 194 -25.61 44.84 24.88
N ARG A 195 -26.50 43.87 24.60
CA ARG A 195 -27.75 43.67 25.35
C ARG A 195 -27.53 43.04 26.73
N LEU A 196 -26.51 42.21 26.90
CA LEU A 196 -26.12 41.58 28.17
C LEU A 196 -25.15 42.44 29.01
N ARG A 197 -24.51 43.43 28.39
CA ARG A 197 -23.57 44.39 29.01
C ARG A 197 -24.09 45.03 30.31
N PRO A 198 -25.39 45.42 30.43
CA PRO A 198 -25.92 45.96 31.68
C PRO A 198 -25.96 44.93 32.83
N CYS A 199 -26.14 43.64 32.53
CA CYS A 199 -26.16 42.58 33.53
C CYS A 199 -24.75 42.29 34.09
N PHE A 200 -23.72 42.31 33.24
CA PHE A 200 -22.33 42.12 33.68
C PHE A 200 -21.78 43.30 34.48
N HIS A 201 -22.17 44.53 34.16
CA HIS A 201 -21.83 45.72 34.96
C HIS A 201 -22.51 45.76 36.34
N ARG A 202 -23.60 45.00 36.54
CA ARG A 202 -24.27 44.90 37.83
C ARG A 202 -23.59 43.91 38.80
N VAL A 203 -22.74 43.00 38.28
CA VAL A 203 -22.00 41.99 39.07
C VAL A 203 -20.55 42.41 39.37
N ARG A 204 -19.90 43.19 38.48
CA ARG A 204 -18.62 43.85 38.77
C ARG A 204 -18.87 45.30 39.18
N GLY A 205 -18.77 45.56 40.49
CA GLY A 205 -19.00 46.87 41.10
C GLY A 205 -18.43 48.06 40.29
N SER A 206 -19.27 49.08 40.15
CA SER A 206 -19.02 50.33 39.44
C SER A 206 -17.76 51.07 39.93
N VAL A 207 -16.71 51.11 39.11
CA VAL A 207 -15.70 52.20 39.19
C VAL A 207 -16.18 53.34 38.29
N ARG A 208 -16.67 54.40 38.93
CA ARG A 208 -17.16 55.63 38.31
C ARG A 208 -15.96 56.41 37.75
N ARG A 209 -15.70 56.34 36.44
CA ARG A 209 -14.75 57.27 35.79
C ARG A 209 -15.43 58.64 35.64
N GLN A 210 -14.86 59.67 36.26
CA GLN A 210 -15.28 61.07 36.07
C GLN A 210 -15.03 61.50 34.62
N PRO A 211 -15.91 62.33 34.01
CA PRO A 211 -15.61 62.97 32.72
C PRO A 211 -14.45 63.95 32.88
N LEU A 212 -13.50 63.93 31.95
CA LEU A 212 -12.45 64.95 31.85
C LEU A 212 -13.08 66.32 31.47
N PRO A 213 -12.52 67.46 31.90
CA PRO A 213 -13.02 68.78 31.53
C PRO A 213 -12.78 69.07 30.04
N ASP A 214 -13.72 69.77 29.40
CA ASP A 214 -13.65 70.20 28.00
C ASP A 214 -12.37 71.02 27.74
N PRO A 215 -11.54 70.67 26.73
CA PRO A 215 -10.48 71.55 26.27
C PRO A 215 -11.06 72.59 25.31
N GLU A 216 -11.28 73.81 25.81
CA GLU A 216 -11.48 74.99 24.98
C GLU A 216 -10.22 75.26 24.11
N ILE A 217 -10.47 75.44 22.82
CA ILE A 217 -9.60 76.10 21.82
C ILE A 217 -8.33 75.30 21.42
N TYR A 218 -8.51 74.38 20.47
CA TYR A 218 -7.56 74.18 19.39
C TYR A 218 -8.28 74.39 18.06
N GLU A 219 -7.70 75.22 17.21
CA GLU A 219 -8.18 75.55 15.87
C GLU A 219 -8.29 74.26 15.04
N GLN A 220 -9.47 74.00 14.51
CA GLN A 220 -9.76 72.83 13.68
C GLN A 220 -9.10 73.04 12.32
N ILE A 221 -7.85 72.57 12.17
CA ILE A 221 -7.20 72.49 10.86
C ILE A 221 -8.09 71.62 9.97
N ALA A 222 -8.47 72.14 8.80
CA ALA A 222 -9.22 71.37 7.81
C ALA A 222 -8.43 70.10 7.44
N VAL A 223 -8.96 68.95 7.84
CA VAL A 223 -8.41 67.62 7.50
C VAL A 223 -8.87 67.25 6.10
N ASP A 224 -8.53 68.07 5.10
CA ASP A 224 -8.77 67.76 3.70
C ASP A 224 -7.48 67.41 2.93
N ASP A 225 -6.30 67.69 3.49
CA ASP A 225 -5.00 67.37 2.84
C ASP A 225 -4.28 66.12 3.39
N TYR A 226 -4.94 65.32 4.26
CA TYR A 226 -4.40 64.07 4.82
C TYR A 226 -5.20 62.81 4.44
N LEU A 227 -6.01 62.89 3.36
CA LEU A 227 -6.85 61.77 2.91
C LEU A 227 -6.29 60.97 1.73
N ASP A 228 -5.08 61.26 1.25
CA ASP A 228 -4.51 60.56 0.09
C ASP A 228 -3.69 59.30 0.45
N ASP A 229 -3.64 58.91 1.73
CA ASP A 229 -2.86 57.73 2.21
C ASP A 229 -3.71 56.73 3.02
N LYS A 230 -5.03 56.77 2.88
CA LYS A 230 -5.91 55.76 3.48
C LYS A 230 -5.95 54.50 2.61
N SER A 231 -5.04 53.57 2.91
CA SER A 231 -5.26 52.15 2.64
C SER A 231 -6.64 51.75 3.18
N ASP A 232 -7.49 51.26 2.29
CA ASP A 232 -8.93 51.00 2.46
C ASP A 232 -9.21 49.73 3.31
N ASP A 233 -8.47 49.57 4.41
CA ASP A 233 -8.53 48.42 5.29
C ASP A 233 -8.82 48.87 6.73
N GLY A 234 -10.05 49.37 6.91
CA GLY A 234 -10.67 49.63 8.21
C GLY A 234 -10.82 48.36 9.07
N GLU A 235 -9.73 47.94 9.71
CA GLU A 235 -9.68 46.85 10.69
C GLU A 235 -9.47 47.32 12.14
N GLY A 236 -9.60 48.62 12.42
CA GLY A 236 -9.77 49.08 13.78
C GLY A 236 -11.24 48.94 14.16
N ASP A 237 -11.63 47.89 14.92
CA ASP A 237 -12.16 48.02 16.28
C ASP A 237 -12.95 46.80 16.84
N HIS A 238 -12.84 46.64 18.17
CA HIS A 238 -13.80 46.06 19.12
C HIS A 238 -13.99 44.54 19.31
N LEU A 239 -12.96 43.83 19.78
CA LEU A 239 -13.19 42.62 20.62
C LEU A 239 -12.77 42.79 22.09
N LEU A 240 -11.91 43.77 22.42
CA LEU A 240 -11.37 43.93 23.79
C LEU A 240 -11.33 45.36 24.35
N ASN A 241 -11.76 46.40 23.62
CA ASN A 241 -11.74 47.77 24.13
C ASN A 241 -13.07 48.20 24.76
N THR A 242 -13.07 48.25 26.10
CA THR A 242 -14.01 49.05 26.90
C THR A 242 -13.53 50.51 26.94
N ALA A 243 -14.41 51.44 26.54
CA ALA A 243 -14.21 52.90 26.36
C ALA A 243 -13.52 53.21 25.02
N THR A 244 -14.15 53.90 24.05
CA THR A 244 -14.85 55.19 24.13
C THR A 244 -15.77 55.28 22.90
N GLN A 245 -16.99 55.80 23.04
CA GLN A 245 -17.89 56.03 21.91
C GLN A 245 -17.43 57.27 21.13
N THR A 246 -16.92 57.08 19.92
CA THR A 246 -16.97 58.08 18.86
C THR A 246 -17.97 57.61 17.79
N PRO A 247 -18.67 58.53 17.09
CA PRO A 247 -19.74 58.17 16.17
C PRO A 247 -19.12 57.43 14.98
N THR A 248 -19.37 56.12 14.90
CA THR A 248 -18.95 55.27 13.80
C THR A 248 -19.48 55.81 12.47
N GLU A 249 -18.57 56.17 11.55
CA GLU A 249 -18.87 56.20 10.12
C GLU A 249 -19.51 54.84 9.76
N ARG A 250 -20.82 54.84 9.46
CA ARG A 250 -21.50 53.66 8.92
C ARG A 250 -20.77 53.27 7.63
N ARG A 251 -19.97 52.20 7.70
CA ARG A 251 -19.29 51.59 6.56
C ARG A 251 -20.30 51.47 5.41
N ARG A 252 -20.04 52.18 4.31
CA ARG A 252 -20.96 52.35 3.17
C ARG A 252 -21.37 51.03 2.45
N THR A 253 -20.90 49.88 2.94
CA THR A 253 -21.01 48.54 2.33
C THR A 253 -21.70 47.48 3.20
N ASP A 254 -22.20 47.84 4.39
CA ASP A 254 -22.92 46.92 5.30
C ASP A 254 -24.45 47.11 5.21
N THR A 255 -25.07 46.48 4.22
CA THR A 255 -26.51 46.58 3.96
C THR A 255 -27.28 45.44 4.64
N PRO A 256 -28.55 45.65 5.04
CA PRO A 256 -29.38 44.59 5.63
C PRO A 256 -29.54 43.39 4.69
N MET A 257 -29.57 43.61 3.37
CA MET A 257 -29.62 42.56 2.36
C MET A 257 -28.35 41.68 2.39
N ARG A 258 -27.16 42.30 2.49
CA ARG A 258 -25.90 41.56 2.60
C ARG A 258 -25.86 40.70 3.86
N ARG A 259 -26.36 41.23 4.99
CA ARG A 259 -26.46 40.47 6.25
C ARG A 259 -27.42 39.29 6.11
N PHE A 260 -28.60 39.52 5.53
CA PHE A 260 -29.59 38.47 5.30
C PHE A 260 -29.04 37.33 4.42
N VAL A 261 -28.34 37.66 3.33
CA VAL A 261 -27.76 36.66 2.43
C VAL A 261 -26.66 35.86 3.12
N ILE A 262 -25.68 36.51 3.76
CA ILE A 262 -24.55 35.82 4.40
C ILE A 262 -25.02 34.97 5.58
N LEU A 263 -25.86 35.52 6.46
CA LEU A 263 -26.41 34.75 7.60
C LEU A 263 -27.34 33.64 7.12
N GLY A 264 -28.17 33.89 6.09
CA GLY A 264 -29.04 32.88 5.50
C GLY A 264 -28.26 31.68 4.93
N LEU A 265 -27.23 31.95 4.12
CA LEU A 265 -26.36 30.92 3.57
C LEU A 265 -25.58 30.17 4.65
N PHE A 266 -25.07 30.87 5.67
CA PHE A 266 -24.35 30.24 6.78
C PHE A 266 -25.27 29.39 7.65
N CYS A 267 -26.50 29.85 7.93
CA CYS A 267 -27.50 29.06 8.63
C CYS A 267 -27.92 27.82 7.83
N LEU A 268 -28.11 27.95 6.51
CA LEU A 268 -28.38 26.82 5.63
C LEU A 268 -27.22 25.81 5.64
N PHE A 269 -25.98 26.30 5.59
CA PHE A 269 -24.78 25.48 5.68
C PHE A 269 -24.72 24.68 6.99
N LEU A 270 -24.99 25.32 8.13
CA LEU A 270 -25.06 24.65 9.42
C LEU A 270 -26.22 23.66 9.51
N PHE A 271 -27.38 24.01 8.94
CA PHE A 271 -28.56 23.15 8.89
C PHE A 271 -28.30 21.89 8.05
N LEU A 272 -27.71 22.03 6.87
CA LEU A 272 -27.30 20.90 6.03
C LEU A 272 -26.25 20.04 6.76
N ARG A 273 -25.27 20.64 7.43
CA ARG A 273 -24.29 19.88 8.23
C ARG A 273 -24.94 19.08 9.36
N PHE A 274 -25.98 19.62 9.98
CA PHE A 274 -26.75 18.97 11.04
C PHE A 274 -27.62 17.83 10.51
N LEU A 275 -28.26 18.00 9.35
CA LEU A 275 -29.08 16.97 8.71
C LEU A 275 -28.28 15.87 8.01
N ARG A 276 -27.01 16.13 7.67
CA ARG A 276 -26.18 15.15 6.96
C ARG A 276 -26.08 13.85 7.76
N PRO A 277 -26.35 12.68 7.13
CA PRO A 277 -26.25 11.40 7.81
C PRO A 277 -24.86 11.17 8.40
N TRP A 278 -24.80 10.36 9.45
CA TRP A 278 -23.53 9.85 9.93
C TRP A 278 -23.12 8.67 9.05
N ALA A 279 -22.19 8.91 8.11
CA ALA A 279 -21.58 7.89 7.27
C ALA A 279 -20.06 8.12 7.21
N PRO A 280 -19.22 7.06 7.29
CA PRO A 280 -17.77 7.21 7.27
C PRO A 280 -17.26 7.97 6.04
N ALA A 281 -17.82 7.69 4.86
CA ALA A 281 -17.53 8.39 3.61
C ALA A 281 -17.64 9.92 3.73
N TYR A 282 -18.70 10.42 4.36
CA TYR A 282 -18.89 11.86 4.54
C TYR A 282 -17.90 12.45 5.55
N MET A 283 -17.48 11.68 6.55
CA MET A 283 -16.49 12.10 7.53
C MET A 283 -15.10 12.19 6.91
N PHE A 284 -14.74 11.21 6.08
CA PHE A 284 -13.51 11.21 5.29
C PHE A 284 -13.44 12.43 4.37
N LEU A 285 -14.46 12.63 3.52
CA LEU A 285 -14.51 13.77 2.59
C LEU A 285 -14.54 15.14 3.29
N SER A 286 -15.01 15.18 4.55
CA SER A 286 -15.01 16.41 5.37
C SER A 286 -13.70 16.65 6.13
N GLY A 287 -12.75 15.71 6.12
CA GLY A 287 -11.52 15.81 6.90
C GLY A 287 -10.64 16.95 6.42
N ALA A 288 -10.39 17.95 7.26
CA ALA A 288 -9.44 19.00 6.92
C ALA A 288 -8.02 18.43 6.91
N LEU A 289 -7.24 18.71 5.87
CA LEU A 289 -5.87 18.19 5.68
C LEU A 289 -4.98 18.22 6.94
N PRO A 290 -4.87 19.32 7.72
CA PRO A 290 -3.99 19.37 8.90
C PRO A 290 -4.47 18.49 10.05
N LEU A 291 -5.74 18.10 10.03
CA LEU A 291 -6.37 17.27 11.04
C LEU A 291 -6.25 15.79 10.68
N THR A 292 -6.17 15.45 9.39
CA THR A 292 -6.15 14.05 8.92
C THR A 292 -5.13 13.13 9.61
N PRO A 293 -3.89 13.53 9.95
CA PRO A 293 -2.95 12.64 10.63
C PRO A 293 -3.31 12.33 12.09
N PHE A 294 -4.21 13.12 12.69
CA PHE A 294 -4.58 13.06 14.11
C PHE A 294 -5.96 12.43 14.36
N PHE A 295 -6.80 12.37 13.33
CA PHE A 295 -8.10 11.71 13.42
C PHE A 295 -8.03 10.31 12.80
N GLU A 296 -7.84 9.31 13.67
CA GLU A 296 -8.15 7.91 13.36
C GLU A 296 -9.67 7.81 13.18
N GLY A 297 -10.14 7.56 11.95
CA GLY A 297 -11.56 7.55 11.63
C GLY A 297 -12.28 6.34 12.23
N GLY A 298 -13.14 6.61 13.23
CA GLY A 298 -14.46 5.99 13.42
C GLY A 298 -14.57 4.48 13.68
N GLY A 299 -14.96 4.13 14.92
CA GLY A 299 -15.81 2.98 15.21
C GLY A 299 -15.12 1.61 15.37
N HIS A 300 -15.45 0.92 16.47
CA HIS A 300 -15.04 -0.47 16.66
C HIS A 300 -15.96 -1.35 15.81
N ARG A 301 -15.42 -2.01 14.78
CA ARG A 301 -16.13 -3.06 14.04
C ARG A 301 -15.58 -4.42 14.43
N LYS A 302 -16.44 -5.44 14.40
CA LYS A 302 -16.07 -6.82 14.72
C LYS A 302 -15.23 -7.44 13.59
N SER A 303 -15.56 -7.10 12.34
CA SER A 303 -14.78 -7.37 11.12
C SER A 303 -14.43 -6.04 10.44
N PRO A 304 -13.26 -5.91 9.78
CA PRO A 304 -12.93 -4.72 9.00
C PRO A 304 -13.80 -4.60 7.74
N VAL A 305 -14.36 -5.71 7.25
CA VAL A 305 -15.31 -5.74 6.14
C VAL A 305 -16.73 -5.72 6.71
N ASP A 306 -17.60 -4.87 6.14
CA ASP A 306 -19.00 -4.74 6.55
C ASP A 306 -19.91 -4.97 5.34
N ALA A 307 -20.47 -6.18 5.24
CA ALA A 307 -21.41 -6.55 4.19
C ALA A 307 -22.89 -6.41 4.64
N ALA A 308 -23.15 -5.97 5.88
CA ALA A 308 -24.49 -5.91 6.47
C ALA A 308 -25.47 -5.02 5.69
N ALA A 309 -24.94 -4.09 4.88
CA ALA A 309 -25.75 -3.23 4.05
C ALA A 309 -26.49 -3.99 2.94
N LEU A 310 -25.94 -5.10 2.43
CA LEU A 310 -26.55 -5.97 1.41
C LEU A 310 -27.04 -7.28 2.04
N PRO A 311 -28.25 -7.37 2.60
CA PRO A 311 -28.70 -8.59 3.28
C PRO A 311 -28.79 -9.78 2.31
N GLY A 312 -28.39 -10.96 2.79
CA GLY A 312 -28.53 -12.26 2.13
C GLY A 312 -28.63 -13.39 3.15
N ASP A 313 -28.90 -14.61 2.67
CA ASP A 313 -28.96 -15.80 3.52
C ASP A 313 -27.58 -16.48 3.54
N TYR A 314 -26.84 -16.26 4.62
CA TYR A 314 -25.52 -16.84 4.86
C TYR A 314 -25.45 -17.50 6.25
N GLY A 315 -26.60 -18.02 6.72
CA GLY A 315 -26.69 -18.70 8.02
C GLY A 315 -25.80 -19.95 8.11
N ASP A 316 -25.34 -20.47 6.97
CA ASP A 316 -24.35 -21.54 6.89
C ASP A 316 -22.93 -21.09 7.27
N LEU A 317 -22.61 -19.80 7.22
CA LEU A 317 -21.34 -19.22 7.67
C LEU A 317 -21.33 -18.85 9.17
N GLU A 318 -22.50 -18.62 9.75
CA GLU A 318 -22.63 -18.18 11.14
C GLU A 318 -22.07 -19.22 12.12
N GLU A 319 -21.26 -18.75 13.08
CA GLU A 319 -20.63 -19.56 14.14
C GLU A 319 -19.73 -20.72 13.65
N ARG A 320 -19.42 -20.80 12.36
CA ARG A 320 -18.42 -21.74 11.83
C ARG A 320 -17.01 -21.23 12.04
N SER A 321 -16.10 -22.17 12.25
CA SER A 321 -14.66 -21.94 12.24
C SER A 321 -14.00 -23.02 11.39
N SER A 322 -12.99 -22.64 10.61
CA SER A 322 -12.16 -23.62 9.90
C SER A 322 -11.21 -24.38 10.83
N LEU A 323 -11.19 -24.04 12.13
CA LEU A 323 -10.28 -24.59 13.11
C LEU A 323 -10.89 -25.76 13.88
N HIS A 324 -10.14 -26.84 13.97
CA HIS A 324 -10.53 -28.06 14.70
C HIS A 324 -9.27 -28.75 15.25
N PRO A 325 -9.36 -29.64 16.26
CA PRO A 325 -8.21 -30.43 16.70
C PRO A 325 -7.49 -31.13 15.54
N ALA A 326 -6.16 -31.01 15.53
CA ALA A 326 -5.31 -31.57 14.47
C ALA A 326 -5.49 -33.11 14.34
N PRO A 327 -5.46 -33.66 13.11
CA PRO A 327 -5.59 -35.10 12.91
C PRO A 327 -4.41 -35.85 13.53
N SER A 328 -4.65 -37.02 14.13
CA SER A 328 -3.57 -37.84 14.69
C SER A 328 -2.90 -38.68 13.60
N TRP A 329 -1.58 -38.58 13.48
CA TRP A 329 -0.77 -39.43 12.60
C TRP A 329 0.17 -40.32 13.42
N ASP A 330 0.38 -41.54 12.94
CA ASP A 330 1.22 -42.56 13.59
C ASP A 330 2.72 -42.27 13.46
N TRP A 331 3.11 -41.66 12.34
CA TRP A 331 4.48 -41.25 12.05
C TRP A 331 4.91 -39.94 12.73
N MET A 332 3.97 -39.16 13.27
CA MET A 332 4.27 -37.89 13.95
C MET A 332 4.75 -38.15 15.40
N PRO A 333 5.91 -37.60 15.82
CA PRO A 333 6.42 -37.76 17.18
C PRO A 333 5.51 -37.13 18.24
N GLN A 334 5.79 -37.43 19.52
CA GLN A 334 4.99 -36.88 20.64
C GLN A 334 5.06 -35.36 20.73
N LYS A 335 6.26 -34.81 20.58
CA LYS A 335 6.49 -33.37 20.42
C LYS A 335 6.40 -33.06 18.93
N GLY A 336 5.60 -32.06 18.56
CA GLY A 336 5.45 -31.65 17.17
C GLY A 336 6.80 -31.25 16.54
N LEU A 337 6.98 -31.58 15.27
CA LEU A 337 8.13 -31.13 14.49
C LEU A 337 8.07 -29.62 14.24
N PRO A 338 9.18 -28.94 13.89
CA PRO A 338 9.15 -27.56 13.43
C PRO A 338 8.11 -27.38 12.30
N GLY A 339 7.25 -26.37 12.40
CA GLY A 339 6.10 -26.15 11.50
C GLY A 339 4.85 -27.01 11.78
N PHE A 340 4.94 -27.97 12.70
CA PHE A 340 3.84 -28.87 13.13
C PHE A 340 3.53 -28.69 14.62
N SER A 341 3.60 -27.45 15.13
CA SER A 341 3.32 -27.15 16.55
C SER A 341 1.92 -27.59 16.98
N ASP A 342 0.95 -27.60 16.06
CA ASP A 342 -0.43 -28.01 16.32
C ASP A 342 -0.58 -29.52 16.61
N TRP A 343 0.45 -30.33 16.29
CA TRP A 343 0.49 -31.77 16.56
C TRP A 343 1.19 -32.13 17.88
N ASP A 344 1.62 -31.13 18.66
CA ASP A 344 2.23 -31.40 19.96
C ASP A 344 1.20 -31.98 20.94
N LYS A 345 1.36 -33.26 21.29
CA LYS A 345 0.42 -33.98 22.16
C LYS A 345 0.38 -33.43 23.60
N THR A 346 1.30 -32.56 23.97
CA THR A 346 1.26 -31.85 25.26
C THR A 346 0.15 -30.80 25.29
N ASP A 347 -0.22 -30.21 24.15
CA ASP A 347 -1.34 -29.30 24.01
C ASP A 347 -2.55 -30.02 23.40
N ARG A 348 -3.39 -30.59 24.27
CA ARG A 348 -4.61 -31.30 23.84
C ARG A 348 -5.67 -30.40 23.23
N PHE A 349 -5.52 -29.08 23.32
CA PHE A 349 -6.48 -28.11 22.81
C PHE A 349 -5.94 -27.36 21.60
N ALA A 350 -4.78 -27.75 21.07
CA ALA A 350 -4.23 -27.18 19.86
C ALA A 350 -5.23 -27.33 18.71
N LEU A 351 -5.61 -26.20 18.14
CA LEU A 351 -6.47 -26.13 16.97
C LEU A 351 -5.63 -25.90 15.72
N HIS A 352 -6.04 -26.55 14.64
CA HIS A 352 -5.42 -26.51 13.33
C HIS A 352 -6.49 -26.27 12.26
N TYR A 353 -6.09 -25.70 11.12
CA TYR A 353 -6.96 -25.57 9.96
C TYR A 353 -7.38 -26.95 9.45
N THR A 354 -8.68 -27.20 9.34
CA THR A 354 -9.19 -28.48 8.87
C THR A 354 -10.05 -28.27 7.63
N PRO A 355 -9.63 -28.74 6.44
CA PRO A 355 -10.33 -28.45 5.19
C PRO A 355 -11.79 -28.88 5.16
N SER A 356 -12.16 -29.96 5.85
CA SER A 356 -13.56 -30.41 5.94
C SER A 356 -14.46 -29.51 6.80
N MET A 357 -13.88 -28.63 7.60
CA MET A 357 -14.59 -27.64 8.43
C MET A 357 -14.66 -26.26 7.77
N ASP A 358 -13.85 -26.02 6.73
CA ASP A 358 -13.88 -24.77 5.97
C ASP A 358 -15.10 -24.76 5.01
N PRO A 359 -16.08 -23.85 5.19
CA PRO A 359 -17.21 -23.74 4.28
C PRO A 359 -16.81 -23.37 2.85
N LEU A 360 -15.66 -22.73 2.62
CA LEU A 360 -15.19 -22.25 1.32
C LEU A 360 -14.30 -23.28 0.59
N HIS A 361 -13.81 -24.30 1.28
CA HIS A 361 -12.83 -25.21 0.70
C HIS A 361 -13.44 -26.13 -0.37
N ILE A 362 -12.73 -26.24 -1.50
CA ILE A 362 -13.02 -27.15 -2.61
C ILE A 362 -11.77 -28.00 -2.86
N SER A 363 -11.92 -29.33 -2.89
CA SER A 363 -10.81 -30.25 -3.13
C SER A 363 -10.97 -31.02 -4.43
N ASN A 364 -9.91 -31.05 -5.24
CA ASN A 364 -9.84 -31.88 -6.43
C ASN A 364 -9.00 -33.15 -6.24
N ARG A 365 -8.64 -33.49 -5.00
CA ARG A 365 -7.73 -34.61 -4.71
C ARG A 365 -8.26 -35.97 -5.20
N GLU A 366 -9.56 -36.16 -5.17
CA GLU A 366 -10.21 -37.41 -5.59
C GLU A 366 -10.30 -37.53 -7.13
N ASN A 367 -10.09 -36.43 -7.86
CA ASN A 367 -10.02 -36.47 -9.32
C ASN A 367 -8.74 -37.19 -9.77
N PRO A 368 -8.77 -37.91 -10.90
CA PRO A 368 -7.58 -38.53 -11.43
C PRO A 368 -6.55 -37.49 -11.88
N VAL A 369 -5.27 -37.88 -11.87
CA VAL A 369 -4.19 -37.11 -12.51
C VAL A 369 -4.55 -36.83 -13.97
N LEU A 370 -4.22 -35.63 -14.47
CA LEU A 370 -4.48 -35.22 -15.85
C LEU A 370 -3.97 -36.26 -16.85
N ASP A 371 -4.79 -36.58 -17.87
CA ASP A 371 -4.48 -37.62 -18.85
C ASP A 371 -3.15 -37.39 -19.60
N SER A 372 -2.74 -36.13 -19.76
CA SER A 372 -1.45 -35.76 -20.35
C SER A 372 -0.24 -36.14 -19.48
N LEU A 373 -0.40 -36.13 -18.16
CA LEU A 373 0.69 -36.40 -17.21
C LEU A 373 0.73 -37.86 -16.75
N ARG A 374 -0.44 -38.52 -16.69
CA ARG A 374 -0.58 -39.88 -16.15
C ARG A 374 0.43 -40.89 -16.72
N PRO A 375 0.67 -40.99 -18.04
CA PRO A 375 1.58 -42.01 -18.60
C PRO A 375 3.03 -41.87 -18.11
N VAL A 376 3.54 -40.65 -17.98
CA VAL A 376 4.94 -40.38 -17.60
C VAL A 376 5.18 -40.43 -16.08
N LEU A 377 4.11 -40.26 -15.29
CA LEU A 377 4.18 -40.39 -13.83
C LEU A 377 4.06 -41.86 -13.41
N GLU A 378 3.17 -42.63 -14.06
CA GLU A 378 2.94 -44.04 -13.73
C GLU A 378 4.14 -44.95 -14.08
N ASN A 379 4.79 -44.67 -15.22
CA ASN A 379 5.90 -45.47 -15.73
C ASN A 379 7.23 -45.24 -14.98
N GLY A 380 7.32 -44.18 -14.17
CA GLY A 380 8.50 -43.84 -13.36
C GLY A 380 9.61 -43.12 -14.11
N ASP A 381 9.35 -42.58 -15.30
CA ASP A 381 10.33 -41.82 -16.08
C ASP A 381 10.66 -40.46 -15.44
N VAL A 382 9.72 -39.89 -14.70
CA VAL A 382 9.88 -38.63 -13.99
C VAL A 382 10.45 -38.90 -12.60
N LYS A 383 11.69 -38.47 -12.35
CA LYS A 383 12.35 -38.55 -11.03
C LYS A 383 12.59 -37.16 -10.49
N ILE A 384 12.06 -36.86 -9.32
CA ILE A 384 12.24 -35.55 -8.69
C ILE A 384 13.13 -35.75 -7.47
N LYS A 385 14.46 -35.68 -7.66
CA LYS A 385 15.46 -35.76 -6.60
C LYS A 385 15.58 -34.44 -5.86
N HIS A 386 15.63 -33.34 -6.59
CA HIS A 386 15.77 -31.97 -6.07
C HIS A 386 14.57 -31.10 -6.45
N VAL A 387 14.35 -30.05 -5.66
CA VAL A 387 13.35 -29.00 -5.95
C VAL A 387 14.03 -27.65 -5.82
N ILE A 388 13.89 -26.80 -6.83
CA ILE A 388 14.38 -25.43 -6.81
C ILE A 388 13.18 -24.50 -7.02
N MET A 389 12.89 -23.67 -6.01
CA MET A 389 11.85 -22.64 -6.04
C MET A 389 12.47 -21.28 -6.38
N LEU A 390 12.11 -20.73 -7.53
CA LEU A 390 12.49 -19.38 -7.95
C LEU A 390 11.29 -18.45 -7.71
N LYS A 391 11.42 -17.60 -6.69
CA LYS A 391 10.46 -16.53 -6.44
C LYS A 391 10.88 -15.29 -7.22
N LEU A 392 10.11 -14.96 -8.25
CA LEU A 392 10.42 -13.90 -9.20
C LEU A 392 9.85 -12.57 -8.73
N GLU A 393 10.71 -11.71 -8.24
CA GLU A 393 10.41 -10.37 -7.75
C GLU A 393 9.79 -9.48 -8.83
N SER A 394 8.73 -8.76 -8.50
CA SER A 394 8.05 -7.77 -9.35
C SER A 394 7.78 -8.25 -10.80
N THR A 395 7.57 -9.56 -10.99
CA THR A 395 7.47 -10.19 -12.32
C THR A 395 6.01 -10.42 -12.71
N ARG A 396 5.54 -9.67 -13.72
CA ARG A 396 4.17 -9.79 -14.24
C ARG A 396 4.00 -11.02 -15.12
N GLY A 397 2.79 -11.58 -15.15
CA GLY A 397 2.46 -12.72 -16.01
C GLY A 397 2.50 -12.43 -17.53
N ASP A 398 2.32 -11.18 -17.94
CA ASP A 398 2.33 -10.77 -19.36
C ASP A 398 3.73 -10.44 -19.93
N VAL A 399 4.78 -10.60 -19.11
CA VAL A 399 6.19 -10.54 -19.53
C VAL A 399 6.93 -11.85 -19.28
N PHE A 400 6.22 -12.94 -18.94
CA PHE A 400 6.80 -14.26 -18.71
C PHE A 400 6.02 -15.35 -19.48
N PRO A 401 6.19 -15.45 -20.81
CA PRO A 401 7.02 -14.60 -21.67
C PRO A 401 6.28 -13.33 -22.14
N LEU A 402 7.05 -12.35 -22.62
CA LEU A 402 6.53 -11.24 -23.42
C LEU A 402 5.91 -11.80 -24.72
N LYS A 403 4.67 -11.39 -25.03
CA LYS A 403 3.94 -11.87 -26.22
C LYS A 403 3.72 -10.76 -27.22
N LYS A 404 3.88 -11.07 -28.51
CA LYS A 404 3.53 -10.19 -29.61
C LYS A 404 2.02 -9.86 -29.60
N ASP A 405 1.68 -8.63 -29.98
CA ASP A 405 0.30 -8.12 -30.07
C ASP A 405 -0.49 -8.16 -28.73
N SER A 406 0.20 -8.40 -27.61
CA SER A 406 -0.35 -8.34 -26.25
C SER A 406 -0.31 -6.92 -25.67
N PHE A 407 -0.82 -6.74 -24.44
CA PHE A 407 -0.85 -5.44 -23.77
C PHE A 407 0.52 -4.74 -23.72
N MET A 408 1.57 -5.42 -23.22
CA MET A 408 2.90 -4.84 -23.12
C MET A 408 3.48 -4.48 -24.50
N TRP A 409 3.27 -5.34 -25.50
CA TRP A 409 3.68 -5.06 -26.87
C TRP A 409 3.00 -3.80 -27.43
N ASN A 410 1.69 -3.68 -27.26
CA ASN A 410 0.93 -2.51 -27.69
C ASN A 410 1.38 -1.24 -26.96
N ARG A 411 1.67 -1.34 -25.65
CA ARG A 411 2.20 -0.23 -24.86
C ARG A 411 3.57 0.26 -25.35
N ILE A 412 4.43 -0.65 -25.80
CA ILE A 412 5.70 -0.30 -26.44
C ILE A 412 5.43 0.35 -27.81
N ALA A 413 4.55 -0.23 -28.63
CA ALA A 413 4.19 0.30 -29.94
C ALA A 413 3.66 1.74 -29.86
N GLU A 414 2.79 2.02 -28.88
CA GLU A 414 2.24 3.35 -28.60
C GLU A 414 3.31 4.41 -28.29
N SER A 415 4.46 4.01 -27.75
CA SER A 415 5.56 4.92 -27.44
C SER A 415 6.35 5.37 -28.68
N HIS A 416 6.21 4.68 -29.81
CA HIS A 416 6.93 4.96 -31.05
C HIS A 416 6.11 5.78 -32.04
N LYS A 417 6.80 6.38 -33.02
CA LYS A 417 6.13 7.10 -34.13
C LYS A 417 5.20 6.15 -34.89
N ASP A 418 4.06 6.68 -35.30
CA ASP A 418 3.00 5.94 -36.03
C ASP A 418 2.42 4.74 -35.25
N HIS A 419 2.63 4.68 -33.93
CA HIS A 419 2.21 3.59 -33.05
C HIS A 419 2.70 2.20 -33.50
N LYS A 420 3.92 2.13 -34.04
CA LYS A 420 4.53 0.90 -34.55
C LYS A 420 5.95 0.72 -34.03
N ILE A 421 6.27 -0.49 -33.59
CA ILE A 421 7.61 -0.86 -33.13
C ILE A 421 8.56 -0.98 -34.34
N PRO A 422 9.70 -0.28 -34.39
CA PRO A 422 10.71 -0.45 -35.44
C PRO A 422 11.27 -1.87 -35.47
N ARG A 423 11.65 -2.37 -36.66
CA ARG A 423 12.09 -3.77 -36.85
C ARG A 423 13.26 -4.18 -35.97
N GLU A 424 14.27 -3.32 -35.84
CA GLU A 424 15.44 -3.55 -34.95
C GLU A 424 15.03 -3.70 -33.48
N ILE A 425 13.95 -3.04 -33.06
CA ILE A 425 13.42 -3.19 -31.69
C ILE A 425 12.64 -4.49 -31.57
N GLN A 426 11.85 -4.87 -32.59
CA GLN A 426 11.15 -6.15 -32.60
C GLN A 426 12.12 -7.33 -32.48
N ASP A 427 13.27 -7.29 -33.18
CA ASP A 427 14.28 -8.36 -33.16
C ASP A 427 14.95 -8.51 -31.78
N ARG A 428 15.08 -7.43 -31.00
CA ARG A 428 15.58 -7.48 -29.62
C ARG A 428 14.50 -7.96 -28.66
N LEU A 429 13.27 -7.44 -28.80
CA LEU A 429 12.12 -7.87 -27.99
C LEU A 429 11.81 -9.36 -28.14
N SER A 430 11.99 -9.93 -29.35
CA SER A 430 11.79 -11.36 -29.55
C SER A 430 12.76 -12.22 -28.74
N ASN A 431 13.94 -11.70 -28.40
CA ASN A 431 14.94 -12.40 -27.60
C ASN A 431 14.90 -12.04 -26.10
N LEU A 432 14.01 -11.14 -25.69
CA LEU A 432 14.01 -10.60 -24.31
C LEU A 432 13.67 -11.66 -23.26
N THR A 433 12.69 -12.52 -23.54
CA THR A 433 12.15 -13.50 -22.57
C THR A 433 12.05 -14.89 -23.20
N ARG A 434 13.11 -15.28 -23.92
CA ARG A 434 13.14 -16.51 -24.71
C ARG A 434 13.17 -17.75 -23.82
N THR A 435 13.77 -17.65 -22.64
CA THR A 435 13.83 -18.74 -21.66
C THR A 435 12.46 -18.98 -21.05
N ALA A 436 11.73 -17.92 -20.67
CA ALA A 436 10.35 -18.00 -20.22
C ALA A 436 9.43 -18.59 -21.30
N GLU A 437 9.61 -18.25 -22.58
CA GLU A 437 8.86 -18.85 -23.69
C GLU A 437 9.10 -20.36 -23.76
N TRP A 438 10.37 -20.78 -23.69
CA TRP A 438 10.76 -22.17 -23.73
C TRP A 438 10.31 -22.99 -22.51
N LEU A 439 10.34 -22.40 -21.31
CA LEU A 439 9.90 -23.02 -20.06
C LEU A 439 8.38 -23.15 -20.00
N THR A 440 7.66 -22.10 -20.39
CA THR A 440 6.19 -22.10 -20.33
C THR A 440 5.57 -22.94 -21.44
N GLY A 441 6.21 -22.98 -22.61
CA GLY A 441 5.64 -23.53 -23.84
C GLY A 441 4.52 -22.68 -24.44
N PHE A 442 4.33 -21.45 -23.96
CA PHE A 442 3.35 -20.53 -24.52
C PHE A 442 3.85 -19.94 -25.83
N ASP A 443 3.00 -19.95 -26.87
CA ASP A 443 3.31 -19.24 -28.12
C ASP A 443 3.41 -17.73 -27.86
N ALA A 444 4.60 -17.16 -28.05
CA ALA A 444 4.87 -15.73 -27.92
C ALA A 444 4.66 -14.95 -29.23
N GLY A 445 4.42 -15.65 -30.36
CA GLY A 445 4.27 -15.03 -31.68
C GLY A 445 5.60 -14.60 -32.32
N PHE A 446 6.73 -15.08 -31.79
CA PHE A 446 8.07 -14.88 -32.34
C PHE A 446 8.57 -16.14 -33.04
N ASN A 447 9.10 -16.00 -34.26
CA ASN A 447 9.66 -17.13 -35.02
C ASN A 447 11.15 -17.24 -34.75
N HIS A 448 11.54 -18.25 -33.97
CA HIS A 448 12.94 -18.61 -33.74
C HIS A 448 13.38 -19.70 -34.71
N ASN A 449 14.44 -19.45 -35.48
CA ASN A 449 14.99 -20.43 -36.43
C ASN A 449 15.97 -21.40 -35.78
N ASP A 450 16.45 -21.05 -34.58
CA ASP A 450 17.34 -21.81 -33.72
C ASP A 450 16.57 -22.28 -32.47
N SER A 451 16.94 -23.45 -31.94
CA SER A 451 16.46 -23.92 -30.64
C SER A 451 17.46 -23.50 -29.56
N LEU A 452 16.99 -22.95 -28.43
CA LEU A 452 17.84 -22.65 -27.27
C LEU A 452 18.65 -23.88 -26.82
N HIS A 453 18.02 -25.06 -26.87
CA HIS A 453 18.67 -26.35 -26.65
C HIS A 453 18.42 -27.25 -27.87
N ALA A 454 19.50 -27.72 -28.51
CA ALA A 454 19.55 -28.32 -29.85
C ALA A 454 18.50 -29.42 -30.12
N ASP A 455 18.04 -30.10 -29.08
CA ASP A 455 17.19 -31.28 -29.19
C ASP A 455 15.73 -31.04 -28.74
N ARG A 456 15.38 -29.83 -28.26
CA ARG A 456 14.07 -29.61 -27.60
C ARG A 456 13.45 -28.23 -27.81
N LYS A 457 12.23 -28.21 -28.39
CA LYS A 457 11.45 -26.98 -28.63
C LYS A 457 10.80 -26.36 -27.39
N VAL A 458 10.44 -27.15 -26.38
CA VAL A 458 9.77 -26.71 -25.14
C VAL A 458 10.31 -27.54 -23.98
N PHE A 459 10.68 -26.93 -22.86
CA PHE A 459 11.32 -27.64 -21.74
C PHE A 459 10.44 -28.73 -21.11
N GLY A 460 9.12 -28.54 -21.08
CA GLY A 460 8.18 -29.49 -20.46
C GLY A 460 7.83 -29.13 -19.02
N GLY A 461 6.65 -29.55 -18.56
CA GLY A 461 6.11 -29.13 -17.28
C GLY A 461 4.70 -28.56 -17.35
N ILE A 462 4.26 -27.94 -16.27
CA ILE A 462 2.91 -27.38 -16.11
C ILE A 462 3.02 -25.86 -15.97
N SER A 463 2.30 -25.13 -16.81
CA SER A 463 2.36 -23.67 -16.86
C SER A 463 0.96 -23.08 -16.78
N ALA A 464 0.72 -22.22 -15.80
CA ALA A 464 -0.57 -21.57 -15.61
C ALA A 464 -0.64 -20.24 -16.35
N ARG A 465 -1.62 -20.09 -17.25
CA ARG A 465 -1.85 -18.85 -18.01
C ARG A 465 -2.54 -17.79 -17.16
N ASN A 466 -3.40 -18.19 -16.23
CA ASN A 466 -4.25 -17.31 -15.45
C ASN A 466 -3.93 -17.42 -13.95
N ALA A 467 -2.70 -17.07 -13.58
CA ALA A 467 -2.18 -17.24 -12.23
C ALA A 467 -2.09 -15.92 -11.45
N HIS A 468 -2.42 -15.98 -10.16
CA HIS A 468 -2.43 -14.82 -9.26
C HIS A 468 -1.65 -15.08 -7.99
N THR A 469 -1.10 -14.00 -7.42
CA THR A 469 -0.47 -14.06 -6.10
C THR A 469 -1.50 -14.02 -4.97
N THR A 470 -1.20 -14.68 -3.85
CA THR A 470 -1.98 -14.54 -2.61
C THR A 470 -1.67 -13.25 -1.85
N GLY A 471 -0.59 -12.54 -2.21
CA GLY A 471 -0.32 -11.21 -1.68
C GLY A 471 0.55 -10.35 -2.59
N THR A 472 0.24 -9.06 -2.71
CA THR A 472 1.02 -8.15 -3.56
C THR A 472 2.22 -7.50 -2.85
N TYR A 473 2.57 -7.99 -1.67
CA TYR A 473 3.77 -7.62 -0.91
C TYR A 473 4.70 -8.83 -0.84
N THR A 474 5.96 -8.67 -1.26
CA THR A 474 6.93 -9.77 -1.42
C THR A 474 6.91 -10.75 -0.24
N LEU A 475 7.08 -10.25 0.99
CA LEU A 475 7.15 -11.09 2.20
C LEU A 475 5.86 -11.85 2.50
N LYS A 476 4.69 -11.24 2.20
CA LYS A 476 3.40 -11.92 2.34
C LYS A 476 3.23 -13.00 1.27
N SER A 477 3.59 -12.69 0.02
CA SER A 477 3.52 -13.64 -1.08
C SER A 477 4.42 -14.88 -0.84
N LEU A 478 5.56 -14.70 -0.15
CA LEU A 478 6.45 -15.79 0.23
C LEU A 478 5.75 -16.80 1.12
N VAL A 479 5.07 -16.31 2.17
CA VAL A 479 4.29 -17.18 3.07
C VAL A 479 3.26 -17.97 2.29
N GLY A 480 2.53 -17.32 1.38
CA GLY A 480 1.52 -18.06 0.64
C GLY A 480 2.04 -19.06 -0.39
N THR A 481 3.17 -18.76 -1.03
CA THR A 481 3.82 -19.67 -1.99
C THR A 481 4.47 -20.87 -1.29
N LEU A 482 5.18 -20.62 -0.18
CA LEU A 482 6.00 -21.63 0.48
C LEU A 482 5.23 -22.43 1.52
N CYS A 483 4.12 -21.91 2.03
CA CYS A 483 3.29 -22.56 3.04
C CYS A 483 1.90 -22.93 2.54
N GLY A 484 1.54 -22.62 1.29
CA GLY A 484 0.25 -23.01 0.72
C GLY A 484 -0.92 -22.40 1.48
N VAL A 485 -0.80 -21.11 1.82
CA VAL A 485 -1.78 -20.35 2.61
C VAL A 485 -2.06 -18.99 1.99
N THR A 486 -3.20 -18.40 2.33
CA THR A 486 -3.41 -16.97 2.15
C THR A 486 -2.79 -16.17 3.33
N PRO A 487 -2.02 -15.08 3.06
CA PRO A 487 -1.30 -14.33 4.08
C PRO A 487 -2.19 -13.66 5.14
N LEU A 488 -1.58 -13.19 6.23
CA LEU A 488 -2.29 -12.52 7.30
C LEU A 488 -2.79 -11.13 6.84
N VAL A 489 -4.09 -10.88 7.00
CA VAL A 489 -4.75 -9.59 6.73
C VAL A 489 -4.38 -8.58 7.80
N THR A 490 -3.19 -8.01 7.68
CA THR A 490 -2.69 -6.95 8.56
C THR A 490 -1.56 -6.18 7.88
N ASP A 491 -1.31 -4.98 8.36
CA ASP A 491 -0.30 -4.08 7.82
C ASP A 491 1.13 -4.60 8.04
N PHE A 492 1.90 -4.69 6.95
CA PHE A 492 3.30 -5.16 6.88
C PHE A 492 3.51 -6.64 7.26
N ASN A 493 4.78 -7.08 7.24
CA ASN A 493 5.18 -8.41 7.68
C ASN A 493 4.90 -8.57 9.18
N ARG A 494 3.95 -9.44 9.50
CA ARG A 494 3.56 -9.80 10.86
C ARG A 494 3.49 -11.29 11.08
N GLU A 495 3.62 -12.06 10.01
CA GLU A 495 3.52 -13.52 9.99
C GLU A 495 4.58 -14.14 10.90
N TYR A 496 5.80 -13.57 10.95
CA TYR A 496 6.86 -14.04 11.87
C TYR A 496 6.52 -13.95 13.36
N LYS A 497 5.49 -13.17 13.75
CA LYS A 497 5.02 -13.04 15.14
C LYS A 497 3.81 -13.91 15.46
N ASN A 498 3.19 -14.49 14.44
CA ASN A 498 1.89 -15.15 14.53
C ASN A 498 2.02 -16.60 14.07
N HIS A 499 0.97 -17.38 14.27
CA HIS A 499 0.97 -18.80 13.92
C HIS A 499 0.76 -18.98 12.42
N ILE A 500 1.77 -19.42 11.68
CA ILE A 500 1.55 -19.86 10.28
C ILE A 500 0.87 -21.23 10.36
N TYR A 501 -0.41 -21.25 10.03
CA TYR A 501 -1.31 -22.37 10.32
C TYR A 501 -1.13 -23.60 9.43
N GLN A 502 -0.20 -23.58 8.48
CA GLN A 502 0.21 -24.73 7.67
C GLN A 502 1.73 -24.87 7.69
N PRO A 503 2.26 -26.11 7.68
CA PRO A 503 3.69 -26.33 7.54
C PRO A 503 4.17 -25.85 6.16
N CYS A 504 5.17 -24.98 6.15
CA CYS A 504 5.88 -24.59 4.92
C CYS A 504 6.72 -25.73 4.32
N LEU A 505 7.05 -25.66 3.03
CA LEU A 505 7.82 -26.69 2.31
C LEU A 505 9.10 -27.14 3.04
N PRO A 506 9.93 -26.27 3.66
CA PRO A 506 11.08 -26.72 4.44
C PRO A 506 10.69 -27.60 5.63
N HIS A 507 9.60 -27.25 6.32
CA HIS A 507 9.05 -28.06 7.41
C HIS A 507 8.54 -29.40 6.90
N VAL A 508 7.82 -29.41 5.77
CA VAL A 508 7.32 -30.64 5.15
C VAL A 508 8.48 -31.55 4.77
N PHE A 509 9.48 -31.05 4.05
CA PHE A 509 10.65 -31.82 3.66
C PHE A 509 11.48 -32.30 4.85
N ASN A 510 11.60 -31.50 5.91
CA ASN A 510 12.19 -31.95 7.17
C ASN A 510 11.37 -33.10 7.80
N ALA A 511 10.03 -33.02 7.81
CA ALA A 511 9.18 -34.10 8.32
C ALA A 511 9.28 -35.38 7.47
N LEU A 512 9.41 -35.26 6.15
CA LEU A 512 9.68 -36.40 5.27
C LEU A 512 11.06 -37.01 5.54
N SER A 513 12.06 -36.19 5.90
CA SER A 513 13.42 -36.65 6.22
C SER A 513 13.55 -37.38 7.55
N GLN A 514 12.53 -37.31 8.40
CA GLN A 514 12.51 -37.98 9.71
C GLN A 514 11.76 -39.32 9.67
N GLN A 515 11.31 -39.76 8.50
CA GLN A 515 10.67 -41.06 8.36
C GLN A 515 11.67 -42.20 8.58
N HIS A 516 11.17 -43.32 9.11
CA HIS A 516 11.98 -44.47 9.53
C HIS A 516 12.81 -45.13 8.42
N ASP A 517 12.46 -44.90 7.16
CA ASP A 517 13.11 -45.47 5.98
C ASP A 517 14.07 -44.50 5.28
N ILE A 518 14.36 -43.35 5.90
CA ILE A 518 15.33 -42.36 5.40
C ILE A 518 16.75 -42.66 5.90
N THR A 519 17.71 -42.64 4.98
CA THR A 519 19.14 -42.82 5.23
C THR A 519 19.99 -42.26 4.09
N ASN A 520 21.16 -41.73 4.40
CA ASN A 520 22.14 -41.29 3.41
C ASN A 520 23.13 -42.40 3.00
N GLN A 521 22.97 -43.62 3.50
CA GLN A 521 23.88 -44.76 3.27
C GLN A 521 23.46 -45.66 2.10
N THR A 522 22.59 -45.17 1.22
CA THR A 522 22.05 -45.89 0.06
C THR A 522 22.24 -45.07 -1.20
N ASP A 523 22.26 -45.71 -2.36
CA ASP A 523 22.27 -45.04 -3.67
C ASP A 523 20.85 -44.68 -4.15
N ASP A 524 19.82 -45.16 -3.45
CA ASP A 524 18.42 -44.80 -3.72
C ASP A 524 18.10 -43.40 -3.19
N PHE A 525 18.04 -42.42 -4.09
CA PHE A 525 17.77 -41.03 -3.74
C PHE A 525 16.42 -40.82 -3.03
N THR A 526 15.44 -41.72 -3.20
CA THR A 526 14.12 -41.56 -2.57
C THR A 526 14.19 -41.68 -1.05
N ALA A 527 15.23 -42.34 -0.54
CA ALA A 527 15.53 -42.50 0.88
C ALA A 527 16.51 -41.44 1.42
N TRP A 528 17.02 -40.53 0.59
CA TRP A 528 17.92 -39.47 1.05
C TRP A 528 17.16 -38.39 1.82
N PRO A 529 17.72 -37.86 2.93
CA PRO A 529 17.12 -36.75 3.65
C PRO A 529 17.18 -35.45 2.82
N TRP A 530 16.20 -34.59 3.01
CA TRP A 530 16.16 -33.25 2.42
C TRP A 530 17.00 -32.25 3.20
N HIS A 531 17.56 -31.29 2.47
CA HIS A 531 18.27 -30.14 2.99
C HIS A 531 17.73 -28.87 2.33
N SER A 532 17.25 -27.92 3.15
CA SER A 532 16.58 -26.71 2.67
C SER A 532 17.50 -25.49 2.80
N VAL A 533 17.68 -24.75 1.70
CA VAL A 533 18.58 -23.58 1.64
C VAL A 533 17.85 -22.38 1.06
N TRP A 534 18.04 -21.21 1.68
CA TRP A 534 17.55 -19.92 1.19
C TRP A 534 18.66 -19.14 0.48
N MET A 535 18.38 -18.51 -0.66
CA MET A 535 19.37 -17.67 -1.36
C MET A 535 18.75 -16.38 -1.92
N GLN A 536 19.38 -15.23 -1.68
CA GLN A 536 19.04 -13.96 -2.30
C GLN A 536 20.26 -13.03 -2.34
N SER A 537 20.41 -12.23 -3.38
CA SER A 537 21.52 -11.26 -3.50
C SER A 537 21.20 -9.89 -2.87
N VAL A 538 20.00 -9.79 -2.30
CA VAL A 538 19.46 -8.59 -1.64
C VAL A 538 19.37 -8.77 -0.12
N THR A 539 19.26 -7.65 0.60
CA THR A 539 19.16 -7.62 2.07
C THR A 539 17.97 -8.41 2.58
N GLU A 540 18.18 -9.18 3.64
CA GLU A 540 17.08 -9.82 4.39
C GLU A 540 16.57 -8.99 5.56
N THR A 541 17.12 -7.79 5.77
CA THR A 541 16.77 -6.98 6.96
C THR A 541 15.51 -6.14 6.75
N TYR A 542 15.03 -6.03 5.51
CA TYR A 542 13.82 -5.29 5.20
C TYR A 542 12.60 -5.91 5.89
N ASP A 543 11.85 -5.06 6.58
CA ASP A 543 10.61 -5.38 7.31
C ASP A 543 10.65 -6.73 8.07
N ASN A 544 11.75 -6.98 8.78
CA ASN A 544 11.95 -8.18 9.59
C ASN A 544 11.92 -9.52 8.81
N GLN A 545 12.32 -9.54 7.54
CA GLN A 545 12.46 -10.80 6.81
C GLN A 545 13.47 -11.74 7.49
N ASP A 546 14.53 -11.22 8.11
CA ASP A 546 15.50 -11.94 8.95
C ASP A 546 14.84 -12.80 10.05
N LYS A 547 13.67 -12.39 10.53
CA LYS A 547 12.85 -13.14 11.50
C LYS A 547 11.82 -14.04 10.84
N LEU A 548 11.35 -13.70 9.65
CA LEU A 548 10.39 -14.52 8.89
C LEU A 548 11.06 -15.76 8.29
N THR A 549 12.23 -15.62 7.66
CA THR A 549 12.92 -16.71 6.97
C THR A 549 13.16 -17.94 7.87
N PRO A 550 13.59 -17.80 9.14
CA PRO A 550 13.67 -18.92 10.08
C PRO A 550 12.31 -19.52 10.44
N VAL A 551 11.26 -18.69 10.55
CA VAL A 551 9.88 -19.15 10.82
C VAL A 551 9.32 -19.93 9.62
N LEU A 552 9.80 -19.69 8.40
CA LEU A 552 9.47 -20.50 7.23
C LEU A 552 10.22 -21.86 7.18
N GLY A 553 11.19 -22.06 8.09
CA GLY A 553 11.95 -23.30 8.23
C GLY A 553 13.32 -23.31 7.57
N TYR A 554 13.83 -22.16 7.11
CA TYR A 554 15.19 -22.04 6.58
C TYR A 554 16.16 -21.62 7.68
N HIS A 555 17.19 -22.44 7.89
CA HIS A 555 18.28 -22.13 8.82
C HIS A 555 19.60 -21.87 8.09
N ASP A 556 19.80 -22.52 6.95
CA ASP A 556 20.93 -22.26 6.06
C ASP A 556 20.50 -21.26 4.98
N LYS A 557 21.21 -20.13 4.91
CA LYS A 557 20.86 -19.03 4.02
C LYS A 557 22.10 -18.31 3.48
N VAL A 558 21.98 -17.80 2.27
CA VAL A 558 22.92 -16.88 1.63
C VAL A 558 22.15 -15.61 1.29
N THR A 559 22.46 -14.52 1.95
CA THR A 559 21.83 -13.20 1.72
C THR A 559 22.87 -12.15 1.40
N LYS A 560 22.48 -10.91 1.06
CA LYS A 560 23.44 -9.80 0.91
C LYS A 560 24.42 -9.72 2.08
N GLU A 561 23.91 -9.83 3.30
CA GLU A 561 24.70 -9.78 4.53
C GLU A 561 25.75 -10.90 4.55
N THR A 562 25.38 -12.12 4.16
CA THR A 562 26.33 -13.23 4.00
C THR A 562 27.36 -12.92 2.91
N LEU A 563 26.96 -12.37 1.76
CA LEU A 563 27.87 -12.06 0.66
C LEU A 563 28.95 -11.03 1.05
N GLU A 564 28.60 -10.09 1.93
CA GLU A 564 29.49 -9.03 2.43
C GLU A 564 30.42 -9.49 3.57
N GLU A 565 30.17 -10.64 4.19
CA GLU A 565 31.02 -11.16 5.26
C GLU A 565 32.41 -11.57 4.72
N PRO A 566 33.53 -11.06 5.30
CA PRO A 566 34.87 -11.41 4.84
C PRO A 566 35.22 -12.90 4.99
N THR A 567 34.46 -13.64 5.79
CA THR A 567 34.60 -15.09 6.00
C THR A 567 33.86 -15.93 4.96
N SER A 568 33.06 -15.31 4.09
CA SER A 568 32.29 -16.02 3.08
C SER A 568 33.15 -16.60 1.98
N LYS A 569 32.75 -17.78 1.50
CA LYS A 569 33.52 -18.60 0.56
C LYS A 569 33.87 -17.89 -0.75
N HIS A 570 33.00 -17.01 -1.22
CA HIS A 570 33.15 -16.28 -2.49
C HIS A 570 33.40 -14.78 -2.30
N TYR A 571 33.83 -14.34 -1.10
CA TYR A 571 34.20 -12.95 -0.84
C TYR A 571 35.50 -12.56 -1.58
N PRO A 572 35.63 -11.31 -2.09
CA PRO A 572 34.61 -10.25 -2.09
C PRO A 572 33.60 -10.40 -3.23
N VAL A 573 32.41 -9.81 -3.03
CA VAL A 573 31.40 -9.62 -4.08
C VAL A 573 32.03 -8.91 -5.28
N LYS A 574 31.77 -9.41 -6.49
CA LYS A 574 32.46 -8.94 -7.71
C LYS A 574 31.75 -7.78 -8.39
N SER A 575 30.42 -7.72 -8.26
CA SER A 575 29.58 -6.69 -8.86
C SER A 575 29.31 -5.53 -7.91
N GLU A 576 28.99 -4.37 -8.47
CA GLU A 576 28.41 -3.25 -7.72
C GLU A 576 26.94 -3.51 -7.37
N GLU A 577 26.42 -2.82 -6.35
CA GLU A 577 25.00 -2.84 -6.03
C GLU A 577 24.18 -2.20 -7.16
N ILE A 578 23.08 -2.83 -7.55
CA ILE A 578 22.19 -2.36 -8.63
C ILE A 578 20.97 -1.61 -8.09
N ASN A 579 20.59 -1.83 -6.84
CA ASN A 579 19.48 -1.15 -6.20
C ASN A 579 19.77 -0.94 -4.71
N TYR A 580 18.85 -0.28 -4.01
CA TYR A 580 19.01 0.00 -2.57
C TYR A 580 18.90 -1.23 -1.67
N TYR A 581 18.63 -2.41 -2.24
CA TYR A 581 18.55 -3.67 -1.51
C TYR A 581 19.74 -4.59 -1.73
N GLY A 582 20.47 -4.50 -2.85
CA GLY A 582 21.71 -5.26 -3.01
C GLY A 582 22.21 -5.46 -4.44
N TYR A 583 22.74 -6.66 -4.66
CA TYR A 583 23.55 -7.01 -5.83
C TYR A 583 22.74 -7.73 -6.91
N PRO A 584 23.25 -7.81 -8.16
CA PRO A 584 22.67 -8.66 -9.18
C PRO A 584 22.56 -10.11 -8.74
N ASP A 585 21.47 -10.78 -9.12
CA ASP A 585 21.20 -12.17 -8.71
C ASP A 585 22.30 -13.15 -9.14
N THR A 586 23.06 -12.83 -10.20
CA THR A 586 24.19 -13.60 -10.70
C THR A 586 25.36 -13.76 -9.71
N GLU A 587 25.43 -12.96 -8.65
CA GLU A 587 26.43 -13.16 -7.58
C GLU A 587 26.21 -14.49 -6.81
N LEU A 588 25.01 -15.07 -6.90
CA LEU A 588 24.70 -16.36 -6.27
C LEU A 588 25.15 -17.58 -7.07
N ARG A 589 25.70 -17.40 -8.29
CA ARG A 589 26.14 -18.49 -9.18
C ARG A 589 26.96 -19.56 -8.49
N GLU A 590 28.05 -19.16 -7.85
CA GLU A 590 28.96 -20.13 -7.23
C GLU A 590 28.35 -20.75 -5.96
N TYR A 591 27.48 -20.03 -5.25
CA TYR A 591 26.75 -20.57 -4.09
C TYR A 591 25.73 -21.64 -4.51
N ILE A 592 25.01 -21.45 -5.62
CA ILE A 592 24.11 -22.46 -6.18
C ILE A 592 24.90 -23.71 -6.60
N ARG A 593 26.05 -23.54 -7.27
CA ARG A 593 26.93 -24.66 -7.64
C ARG A 593 27.41 -25.42 -6.41
N ASP A 594 27.77 -24.71 -5.35
CA ASP A 594 28.20 -25.30 -4.08
C ASP A 594 27.09 -26.09 -3.38
N ALA A 595 25.89 -25.53 -3.30
CA ALA A 595 24.74 -26.22 -2.68
C ALA A 595 24.38 -27.52 -3.42
N ILE A 596 24.45 -27.52 -4.75
CA ILE A 596 24.27 -28.73 -5.57
C ILE A 596 25.38 -29.75 -5.27
N ASP A 597 26.65 -29.30 -5.28
CA ASP A 597 27.78 -30.18 -5.03
C ASP A 597 27.77 -30.78 -3.62
N ASP A 598 27.36 -30.01 -2.62
CA ASP A 598 27.21 -30.47 -1.23
C ASP A 598 26.09 -31.50 -1.10
N ALA A 599 24.95 -31.28 -1.76
CA ALA A 599 23.82 -32.21 -1.77
C ALA A 599 24.19 -33.56 -2.38
N GLU A 600 24.82 -33.54 -3.57
CA GLU A 600 25.25 -34.76 -4.26
C GLU A 600 26.34 -35.50 -3.48
N ARG A 601 27.33 -34.79 -2.92
CA ARG A 601 28.38 -35.42 -2.11
C ARG A 601 27.87 -36.06 -0.83
N SER A 602 26.84 -35.48 -0.24
CA SER A 602 26.34 -35.89 1.09
C SER A 602 25.14 -36.83 1.02
N HIS A 603 24.71 -37.22 -0.18
CA HIS A 603 23.49 -37.99 -0.42
C HIS A 603 22.28 -37.33 0.27
N THR A 604 22.10 -36.04 0.01
CA THR A 604 20.93 -35.27 0.46
C THR A 604 20.16 -34.70 -0.73
N ARG A 605 18.88 -34.43 -0.52
CA ARG A 605 18.00 -33.83 -1.51
C ARG A 605 17.92 -32.33 -1.29
N LEU A 606 18.43 -31.55 -2.23
CA LEU A 606 18.36 -30.11 -2.17
C LEU A 606 16.92 -29.58 -2.39
N PHE A 607 16.44 -28.79 -1.42
CA PHE A 607 15.36 -27.83 -1.62
C PHE A 607 15.91 -26.40 -1.53
N LEU A 608 16.17 -25.79 -2.69
CA LEU A 608 16.72 -24.43 -2.75
C LEU A 608 15.60 -23.45 -3.06
N THR A 609 15.48 -22.39 -2.27
CA THR A 609 14.57 -21.27 -2.58
C THR A 609 15.37 -20.01 -2.85
N HIS A 610 15.21 -19.47 -4.04
CA HIS A 610 15.87 -18.24 -4.48
C HIS A 610 14.83 -17.14 -4.68
N LEU A 611 14.91 -16.06 -3.89
CA LEU A 611 14.19 -14.82 -4.13
C LEU A 611 15.07 -13.93 -5.02
N THR A 612 14.61 -13.64 -6.24
CA THR A 612 15.31 -12.73 -7.14
C THR A 612 15.18 -11.30 -6.63
N GLY A 613 16.13 -10.41 -6.91
CA GLY A 613 16.08 -9.02 -6.47
C GLY A 613 16.30 -7.97 -7.57
N THR A 614 16.82 -8.38 -8.73
CA THR A 614 17.25 -7.44 -9.78
C THR A 614 16.09 -6.67 -10.41
N THR A 615 14.92 -7.29 -10.48
CA THR A 615 13.68 -6.73 -11.05
C THR A 615 12.94 -5.76 -10.11
N HIS A 616 13.44 -5.55 -8.89
CA HIS A 616 12.89 -4.55 -7.97
C HIS A 616 13.24 -3.13 -8.43
N HIS A 617 12.34 -2.16 -8.19
CA HIS A 617 12.61 -0.74 -8.40
C HIS A 617 13.91 -0.32 -7.67
N PRO A 618 14.84 0.43 -8.28
CA PRO A 618 14.69 1.28 -9.47
C PRO A 618 15.16 0.63 -10.77
N TRP A 619 15.12 -0.71 -10.86
CA TRP A 619 15.49 -1.47 -12.05
C TRP A 619 16.90 -1.15 -12.54
N GLY A 620 17.86 -1.20 -11.62
CA GLY A 620 19.27 -1.06 -11.96
C GLY A 620 19.79 -2.29 -12.68
N MET A 621 20.70 -2.07 -13.62
CA MET A 621 21.39 -3.12 -14.37
C MET A 621 22.87 -3.10 -14.02
N PRO A 622 23.57 -4.25 -14.04
CA PRO A 622 25.02 -4.26 -13.99
C PRO A 622 25.60 -3.32 -15.05
N ASN A 623 26.61 -2.53 -14.68
CA ASN A 623 27.26 -1.52 -15.54
C ASN A 623 26.35 -0.38 -16.05
N ASP A 624 25.11 -0.25 -15.55
CA ASP A 624 24.11 0.76 -15.99
C ASP A 624 23.84 0.73 -17.51
N GLU A 625 23.96 -0.44 -18.14
CA GLU A 625 23.72 -0.64 -19.58
C GLU A 625 22.26 -1.03 -19.84
N PHE A 626 21.60 -0.31 -20.77
CA PHE A 626 20.20 -0.55 -21.13
C PHE A 626 19.99 -0.56 -22.63
N GLU A 627 19.26 -1.56 -23.10
CA GLU A 627 18.66 -1.54 -24.42
C GLU A 627 17.43 -0.62 -24.45
N GLN A 628 17.32 0.18 -25.51
CA GLN A 628 16.19 1.11 -25.68
C GLN A 628 15.04 0.46 -26.44
N PHE A 629 14.01 0.01 -25.75
CA PHE A 629 12.78 -0.56 -26.29
C PHE A 629 11.67 0.47 -26.50
N LEU A 630 11.55 1.48 -25.62
CA LEU A 630 10.50 2.51 -25.70
C LEU A 630 10.97 3.80 -26.37
N GLY A 631 10.04 4.54 -26.97
CA GLY A 631 10.27 5.90 -27.45
C GLY A 631 10.39 6.91 -26.31
N SER A 632 11.03 8.05 -26.58
CA SER A 632 11.28 9.08 -25.58
C SER A 632 9.98 9.69 -25.02
N SER A 633 9.95 9.99 -23.72
CA SER A 633 8.84 10.66 -23.05
C SER A 633 9.34 11.82 -22.19
N TRP A 634 8.52 12.87 -22.08
CA TRP A 634 8.79 14.02 -21.21
C TRP A 634 8.55 13.71 -19.72
N THR A 635 7.70 12.73 -19.40
CA THR A 635 7.31 12.39 -18.02
C THR A 635 8.26 11.40 -17.34
N GLY A 636 9.26 10.86 -18.04
CA GLY A 636 10.15 9.80 -17.52
C GLY A 636 9.51 8.40 -17.47
N HIS A 637 8.18 8.31 -17.49
CA HIS A 637 7.44 7.05 -17.38
C HIS A 637 7.87 5.96 -18.39
N ASN A 638 8.13 6.32 -19.66
CA ASN A 638 8.63 5.34 -20.64
C ASN A 638 10.03 4.81 -20.31
N ASN A 639 10.88 5.63 -19.68
CA ASN A 639 12.20 5.20 -19.25
C ASN A 639 12.10 4.17 -18.12
N ASP A 640 11.15 4.31 -17.21
CA ASP A 640 10.92 3.34 -16.13
C ASP A 640 10.45 1.99 -16.68
N VAL A 641 9.48 2.00 -17.60
CA VAL A 641 9.06 0.77 -18.32
C VAL A 641 10.25 0.16 -19.07
N ASN A 642 11.11 0.98 -19.68
CA ASN A 642 12.27 0.51 -20.41
C ASN A 642 13.27 -0.20 -19.50
N ARG A 643 13.58 0.40 -18.35
CA ARG A 643 14.49 -0.18 -17.34
C ARG A 643 13.91 -1.48 -16.78
N TYR A 644 12.61 -1.49 -16.46
CA TYR A 644 11.91 -2.70 -16.03
C TYR A 644 12.08 -3.85 -17.04
N LEU A 645 11.80 -3.62 -18.33
CA LEU A 645 11.95 -4.65 -19.37
C LEU A 645 13.40 -5.17 -19.48
N ASN A 646 14.40 -4.31 -19.32
CA ASN A 646 15.80 -4.76 -19.30
C ASN A 646 16.10 -5.67 -18.11
N THR A 647 15.61 -5.35 -16.90
CA THR A 647 15.77 -6.22 -15.74
C THR A 647 15.01 -7.54 -15.87
N ILE A 648 13.88 -7.55 -16.58
CA ILE A 648 13.17 -8.80 -16.94
C ILE A 648 14.03 -9.66 -17.86
N GLY A 649 14.66 -9.07 -18.89
CA GLY A 649 15.61 -9.80 -19.74
C GLY A 649 16.84 -10.31 -18.99
N PHE A 650 17.33 -9.56 -18.00
CA PHE A 650 18.39 -10.02 -17.10
C PHE A 650 17.95 -11.24 -16.28
N ALA A 651 16.76 -11.18 -15.67
CA ALA A 651 16.21 -12.28 -14.88
C ALA A 651 15.96 -13.53 -15.75
N ASP A 652 15.48 -13.37 -16.98
CA ASP A 652 15.28 -14.47 -17.94
C ASP A 652 16.62 -15.17 -18.26
N ASN A 653 17.68 -14.40 -18.52
CA ASN A 653 19.02 -14.94 -18.74
C ASN A 653 19.60 -15.62 -17.50
N TRP A 654 19.32 -15.08 -16.30
CA TRP A 654 19.75 -15.70 -15.05
C TRP A 654 19.08 -17.07 -14.83
N ILE A 655 17.79 -17.20 -15.16
CA ILE A 655 17.09 -18.49 -15.14
C ILE A 655 17.74 -19.47 -16.13
N ALA A 656 18.09 -19.02 -17.34
CA ALA A 656 18.80 -19.85 -18.32
C ALA A 656 20.16 -20.34 -17.77
N GLU A 657 20.88 -19.48 -17.05
CA GLU A 657 22.14 -19.83 -16.43
C GLU A 657 21.98 -20.86 -15.30
N ILE A 658 20.94 -20.73 -14.44
CA ILE A 658 20.61 -21.76 -13.45
C ILE A 658 20.37 -23.11 -14.13
N ILE A 659 19.63 -23.13 -15.24
CA ILE A 659 19.38 -24.36 -16.00
C ILE A 659 20.69 -24.92 -16.58
N SER A 660 21.56 -24.08 -17.14
CA SER A 660 22.89 -24.49 -17.61
C SER A 660 23.72 -25.11 -16.48
N ILE A 661 23.66 -24.56 -15.26
CA ILE A 661 24.33 -25.16 -14.09
C ILE A 661 23.78 -26.56 -13.82
N LEU A 662 22.46 -26.76 -13.85
CA LEU A 662 21.86 -28.09 -13.64
C LEU A 662 22.26 -29.09 -14.72
N GLU A 663 22.35 -28.65 -15.98
CA GLU A 663 22.79 -29.47 -17.12
C GLU A 663 24.27 -29.85 -16.98
N GLU A 664 25.15 -28.89 -16.68
CA GLU A 664 26.58 -29.11 -16.43
C GLU A 664 26.83 -30.07 -15.26
N LYS A 665 26.03 -29.95 -14.20
CA LYS A 665 26.10 -30.83 -13.02
C LYS A 665 25.43 -32.18 -13.26
N GLY A 666 24.73 -32.38 -14.38
CA GLY A 666 24.08 -33.64 -14.74
C GLY A 666 22.81 -33.95 -13.95
N ILE A 667 22.20 -32.97 -13.27
CA ILE A 667 21.01 -33.15 -12.41
C ILE A 667 19.73 -32.51 -12.97
N ALA A 668 19.79 -31.91 -14.17
CA ALA A 668 18.63 -31.28 -14.81
C ALA A 668 17.43 -32.24 -14.99
N ASP A 669 17.71 -33.50 -15.33
CA ASP A 669 16.69 -34.56 -15.50
C ASP A 669 16.11 -35.08 -14.17
N GLU A 670 16.64 -34.62 -13.03
CA GLU A 670 16.24 -35.05 -11.67
C GLU A 670 15.79 -33.87 -10.78
N THR A 671 15.64 -32.67 -11.35
CA THR A 671 15.32 -31.44 -10.62
C THR A 671 14.01 -30.86 -11.09
N LEU A 672 13.07 -30.66 -10.16
CA LEU A 672 11.86 -29.88 -10.41
C LEU A 672 12.17 -28.40 -10.17
N LEU A 673 12.08 -27.59 -11.23
CA LEU A 673 12.11 -26.13 -11.14
C LEU A 673 10.67 -25.63 -10.93
N VAL A 674 10.45 -24.85 -9.89
CA VAL A 674 9.18 -24.18 -9.64
C VAL A 674 9.40 -22.68 -9.69
N MET A 675 8.67 -21.97 -10.53
CA MET A 675 8.78 -20.53 -10.69
C MET A 675 7.44 -19.89 -10.35
N ALA A 676 7.47 -18.86 -9.51
CA ALA A 676 6.29 -18.07 -9.21
C ALA A 676 6.64 -16.60 -9.04
N GLY A 677 5.90 -15.70 -9.70
CA GLY A 677 6.02 -14.27 -9.39
C GLY A 677 5.56 -13.99 -7.95
N ASP A 678 6.19 -13.05 -7.28
CA ASP A 678 5.75 -12.55 -5.97
C ASP A 678 4.54 -11.63 -6.10
N HIS A 679 4.63 -10.68 -7.02
CA HIS A 679 3.59 -9.78 -7.46
C HIS A 679 3.96 -9.16 -8.80
N GLY A 680 2.99 -8.48 -9.42
CA GLY A 680 3.23 -7.64 -10.59
C GLY A 680 3.47 -6.17 -10.21
N LEU A 681 3.30 -5.28 -11.18
CA LEU A 681 3.39 -3.83 -11.01
C LEU A 681 2.36 -3.17 -11.91
N SER A 682 1.74 -2.06 -11.51
CA SER A 682 0.86 -1.29 -12.40
C SER A 682 1.62 -0.37 -13.36
N LEU A 683 2.96 -0.34 -13.27
CA LEU A 683 3.85 0.55 -14.01
C LEU A 683 3.40 0.78 -15.47
N PRO A 684 3.28 -0.23 -16.36
CA PRO A 684 2.90 0.00 -17.76
C PRO A 684 1.47 0.53 -17.96
N ASN A 685 0.60 0.43 -16.95
CA ASN A 685 -0.80 0.81 -16.99
C ASN A 685 -1.02 2.26 -16.53
N ASP A 686 -0.56 2.60 -15.33
CA ASP A 686 -0.82 3.89 -14.67
C ASP A 686 0.44 4.61 -14.15
N GLY A 687 1.62 4.03 -14.36
CA GLY A 687 2.89 4.57 -13.89
C GLY A 687 3.27 4.18 -12.45
N GLY A 688 2.46 3.38 -11.76
CA GLY A 688 2.76 2.91 -10.41
C GLY A 688 4.00 2.00 -10.34
N VAL A 689 5.05 2.48 -9.69
CA VAL A 689 6.35 1.77 -9.56
C VAL A 689 6.39 0.76 -8.42
N THR A 690 5.34 0.71 -7.59
CA THR A 690 5.17 -0.20 -6.44
C THR A 690 3.68 -0.57 -6.30
N PRO A 691 3.35 -1.77 -5.82
CA PRO A 691 1.97 -2.13 -5.51
C PRO A 691 1.45 -1.53 -4.19
N TYR A 692 2.26 -0.75 -3.46
CA TYR A 692 1.88 -0.06 -2.21
C TYR A 692 0.60 0.77 -2.41
N ASP A 693 -0.47 0.40 -1.71
CA ASP A 693 -1.81 1.01 -1.84
C ASP A 693 -2.24 1.19 -3.32
N ASN A 694 -1.85 0.27 -4.20
CA ASN A 694 -2.27 0.30 -5.60
C ASN A 694 -3.16 -0.92 -5.94
N PRO A 695 -4.48 -0.74 -6.12
CA PRO A 695 -5.43 -1.80 -6.41
C PRO A 695 -5.46 -2.24 -7.88
N HIS A 696 -4.57 -1.76 -8.73
CA HIS A 696 -4.61 -2.04 -10.15
C HIS A 696 -4.29 -3.52 -10.48
N VAL A 697 -5.07 -4.15 -11.37
CA VAL A 697 -4.95 -5.58 -11.74
C VAL A 697 -3.53 -6.04 -12.13
N GLY A 698 -2.76 -5.14 -12.74
CA GLY A 698 -1.36 -5.36 -13.14
C GLY A 698 -0.43 -5.79 -11.98
N SER A 699 -0.81 -5.56 -10.73
CA SER A 699 -0.05 -5.98 -9.54
C SER A 699 -0.30 -7.44 -9.12
N PHE A 700 -1.28 -8.14 -9.72
CA PHE A 700 -1.80 -9.41 -9.19
C PHE A 700 -1.46 -10.62 -10.06
N HIS A 701 -1.45 -10.44 -11.38
CA HIS A 701 -1.23 -11.52 -12.35
C HIS A 701 0.27 -11.80 -12.49
N VAL A 702 0.66 -13.04 -12.18
CA VAL A 702 2.06 -13.49 -12.06
C VAL A 702 2.26 -14.81 -12.80
N PRO A 703 3.48 -15.18 -13.22
CA PRO A 703 3.73 -16.53 -13.71
C PRO A 703 3.66 -17.56 -12.57
N ILE A 704 3.15 -18.76 -12.86
CA ILE A 704 3.32 -19.98 -12.04
C ILE A 704 3.66 -21.14 -12.99
N VAL A 705 4.83 -21.76 -12.79
CA VAL A 705 5.38 -22.79 -13.68
C VAL A 705 6.05 -23.89 -12.86
N PHE A 706 5.79 -25.16 -13.21
CA PHE A 706 6.46 -26.35 -12.70
C PHE A 706 7.19 -27.00 -13.86
N ALA A 707 8.49 -26.76 -13.98
CA ALA A 707 9.30 -27.16 -15.12
C ALA A 707 10.12 -28.41 -14.77
N HIS A 708 10.01 -29.44 -15.61
CA HIS A 708 10.81 -30.65 -15.51
C HIS A 708 10.95 -31.29 -16.90
N PRO A 709 12.16 -31.65 -17.36
CA PRO A 709 12.36 -32.11 -18.73
C PRO A 709 11.66 -33.45 -19.01
N LYS A 710 11.41 -34.30 -18.03
CA LYS A 710 10.64 -35.55 -18.27
C LYS A 710 9.11 -35.37 -18.26
N LEU A 711 8.61 -34.17 -17.94
CA LEU A 711 7.18 -33.88 -18.04
C LEU A 711 6.81 -33.39 -19.45
N PRO A 712 5.65 -33.77 -20.00
CA PRO A 712 5.12 -33.14 -21.19
C PRO A 712 4.67 -31.70 -20.87
N PRO A 713 4.64 -30.81 -21.86
CA PRO A 713 4.10 -29.46 -21.67
C PRO A 713 2.58 -29.52 -21.46
N VAL A 714 2.11 -28.93 -20.37
CA VAL A 714 0.69 -28.84 -19.99
C VAL A 714 0.36 -27.40 -19.65
N GLU A 715 -0.62 -26.84 -20.34
CA GLU A 715 -1.14 -25.50 -20.07
C GLU A 715 -2.37 -25.58 -19.17
N ILE A 716 -2.36 -24.81 -18.07
CA ILE A 716 -3.53 -24.60 -17.20
C ILE A 716 -4.16 -23.25 -17.55
N THR A 717 -5.38 -23.29 -18.08
CA THR A 717 -6.17 -22.10 -18.45
C THR A 717 -7.16 -21.69 -17.37
N THR A 718 -7.53 -22.61 -16.49
CA THR A 718 -8.38 -22.32 -15.32
C THR A 718 -7.63 -21.38 -14.37
N PRO A 719 -8.30 -20.39 -13.75
CA PRO A 719 -7.66 -19.49 -12.79
C PRO A 719 -7.00 -20.26 -11.65
N VAL A 720 -5.79 -19.86 -11.29
CA VAL A 720 -5.07 -20.41 -10.14
C VAL A 720 -4.48 -19.29 -9.27
N ILE A 721 -4.14 -19.64 -8.04
CA ILE A 721 -3.52 -18.76 -7.05
C ILE A 721 -2.33 -19.44 -6.35
N SER A 722 -1.36 -18.67 -5.86
CA SER A 722 -0.07 -19.20 -5.37
C SER A 722 -0.14 -20.19 -4.19
N ASP A 723 -1.23 -20.24 -3.42
CA ASP A 723 -1.37 -21.26 -2.34
C ASP A 723 -1.49 -22.69 -2.88
N GLN A 724 -1.80 -22.85 -4.18
CA GLN A 724 -1.90 -24.13 -4.86
C GLN A 724 -0.53 -24.74 -5.19
N ILE A 725 0.56 -24.02 -4.96
CA ILE A 725 1.91 -24.46 -5.30
C ILE A 725 2.37 -25.62 -4.42
N VAL A 726 2.24 -25.50 -3.10
CA VAL A 726 2.62 -26.56 -2.16
C VAL A 726 1.88 -27.87 -2.41
N PRO A 727 0.52 -27.91 -2.48
CA PRO A 727 -0.18 -29.16 -2.76
C PRO A 727 0.22 -29.75 -4.12
N THR A 728 0.50 -28.94 -5.14
CA THR A 728 0.96 -29.43 -6.45
C THR A 728 2.34 -30.09 -6.38
N ILE A 729 3.30 -29.54 -5.62
CA ILE A 729 4.63 -30.15 -5.42
C ILE A 729 4.50 -31.51 -4.72
N LEU A 730 3.70 -31.57 -3.64
CA LEU A 730 3.50 -32.83 -2.90
C LEU A 730 2.82 -33.89 -3.76
N ASP A 731 1.80 -33.51 -4.52
CA ASP A 731 1.10 -34.41 -5.44
C ASP A 731 2.03 -34.93 -6.55
N LEU A 732 2.87 -34.06 -7.13
CA LEU A 732 3.92 -34.48 -8.07
C LEU A 732 4.90 -35.48 -7.46
N LEU A 733 5.38 -35.24 -6.24
CA LEU A 733 6.32 -36.14 -5.56
C LEU A 733 5.70 -37.51 -5.27
N ILE A 734 4.41 -37.55 -4.91
CA ILE A 734 3.65 -38.77 -4.64
C ILE A 734 3.43 -39.56 -5.95
N GLU A 735 2.89 -38.91 -6.98
CA GLU A 735 2.48 -39.58 -8.22
C GLU A 735 3.68 -39.98 -9.09
N SER A 736 4.80 -39.26 -9.01
CA SER A 736 6.08 -39.66 -9.65
C SER A 736 6.84 -40.76 -8.90
N LYS A 737 6.35 -41.19 -7.72
CA LYS A 737 7.02 -42.15 -6.83
C LYS A 737 8.44 -41.71 -6.44
N SER A 738 8.66 -40.40 -6.31
CA SER A 738 9.95 -39.79 -5.95
C SER A 738 10.17 -39.72 -4.43
N LEU A 739 9.45 -40.53 -3.64
CA LEU A 739 9.47 -40.57 -2.18
C LEU A 739 9.59 -42.02 -1.70
N SER A 740 10.29 -42.24 -0.59
CA SER A 740 10.31 -43.51 0.13
C SER A 740 8.89 -43.92 0.58
N GLY A 741 8.71 -45.18 1.01
CA GLY A 741 7.39 -45.68 1.42
C GLY A 741 6.80 -44.94 2.62
N GLY A 742 7.62 -44.65 3.63
CA GLY A 742 7.27 -43.83 4.79
C GLY A 742 6.97 -42.38 4.41
N SER A 743 7.86 -41.76 3.62
CA SER A 743 7.69 -40.39 3.13
C SER A 743 6.44 -40.22 2.27
N SER A 744 6.14 -41.18 1.40
CA SER A 744 4.95 -41.17 0.55
C SER A 744 3.66 -41.22 1.36
N ARG A 745 3.64 -41.92 2.51
CA ARG A 745 2.50 -41.93 3.43
C ARG A 745 2.34 -40.57 4.11
N ALA A 746 3.41 -40.06 4.72
CA ALA A 746 3.41 -38.76 5.38
C ALA A 746 3.02 -37.63 4.41
N ALA A 747 3.52 -37.64 3.18
CA ALA A 747 3.16 -36.65 2.16
C ALA A 747 1.68 -36.67 1.79
N ARG A 748 1.02 -37.84 1.72
CA ARG A 748 -0.43 -37.94 1.46
C ARG A 748 -1.26 -37.37 2.62
N ASP A 749 -0.82 -37.64 3.85
CA ASP A 749 -1.46 -37.10 5.05
C ASP A 749 -1.33 -35.57 5.10
N ILE A 750 -0.13 -35.03 4.81
CA ILE A 750 0.12 -33.59 4.80
C ILE A 750 -0.61 -32.90 3.63
N LEU A 751 -0.59 -33.49 2.42
CA LEU A 751 -1.34 -33.00 1.26
C LEU A 751 -2.84 -32.82 1.57
N SER A 752 -3.39 -33.65 2.46
CA SER A 752 -4.81 -33.58 2.84
C SER A 752 -5.20 -32.34 3.65
N LEU A 753 -4.23 -31.54 4.11
CA LEU A 753 -4.46 -30.37 4.95
C LEU A 753 -4.54 -29.05 4.18
N TYR A 754 -3.94 -28.98 2.99
CA TYR A 754 -3.82 -27.70 2.28
C TYR A 754 -5.15 -27.23 1.70
N GLU A 755 -5.33 -25.91 1.68
CA GLU A 755 -6.54 -25.27 1.17
C GLU A 755 -6.62 -25.26 -0.36
N GLY A 756 -5.47 -25.14 -1.03
CA GLY A 756 -5.38 -25.06 -2.49
C GLY A 756 -5.55 -26.40 -3.21
N GLN A 757 -6.15 -26.34 -4.40
CA GLN A 757 -6.30 -27.48 -5.31
C GLN A 757 -4.97 -27.81 -6.03
N SER A 758 -4.71 -29.10 -6.29
CA SER A 758 -3.51 -29.53 -7.03
C SER A 758 -3.66 -29.29 -8.53
N MET A 759 -2.64 -28.70 -9.16
CA MET A 759 -2.64 -28.39 -10.61
C MET A 759 -2.33 -29.60 -11.51
N ILE A 760 -1.97 -30.77 -10.95
CA ILE A 760 -1.84 -32.02 -11.73
C ILE A 760 -3.15 -32.79 -11.88
N ARG A 761 -4.26 -32.23 -11.39
CA ARG A 761 -5.60 -32.79 -11.45
C ARG A 761 -6.56 -31.74 -12.06
N PRO A 762 -7.70 -32.14 -12.64
CA PRO A 762 -8.72 -31.21 -13.08
C PRO A 762 -9.14 -30.25 -11.94
N LEU A 763 -9.00 -28.95 -12.18
CA LEU A 763 -9.39 -27.89 -11.24
C LEU A 763 -10.91 -27.71 -11.25
N ILE A 764 -11.49 -27.58 -10.06
CA ILE A 764 -12.93 -27.39 -9.85
C ILE A 764 -13.16 -25.91 -9.58
N GLN A 765 -13.91 -25.23 -10.46
CA GLN A 765 -14.22 -23.81 -10.33
C GLN A 765 -15.43 -23.56 -9.43
N GLU A 766 -16.37 -24.51 -9.40
CA GLU A 766 -17.59 -24.46 -8.60
C GLU A 766 -18.04 -25.89 -8.25
N GLN A 767 -18.49 -26.11 -7.01
CA GLN A 767 -19.03 -27.38 -6.54
C GLN A 767 -20.17 -27.15 -5.55
N GLU A 768 -21.33 -27.76 -5.80
CA GLU A 768 -22.50 -27.70 -4.89
C GLU A 768 -22.92 -26.25 -4.54
N GLY A 769 -22.80 -25.32 -5.49
CA GLY A 769 -23.11 -23.90 -5.30
C GLY A 769 -22.01 -23.07 -4.62
N LYS A 770 -20.89 -23.71 -4.23
CA LYS A 770 -19.70 -23.04 -3.71
C LYS A 770 -18.77 -22.71 -4.86
N GLN A 771 -18.31 -21.47 -4.91
CA GLN A 771 -17.30 -21.02 -5.87
C GLN A 771 -15.90 -21.14 -5.26
N ASP A 772 -14.91 -21.42 -6.09
CA ASP A 772 -13.50 -21.35 -5.70
C ASP A 772 -13.08 -19.88 -5.54
N TRP A 773 -13.21 -19.37 -4.31
CA TRP A 773 -12.90 -17.99 -3.95
C TRP A 773 -11.39 -17.79 -3.78
N GLN A 774 -10.87 -16.75 -4.42
CA GLN A 774 -9.44 -16.43 -4.47
C GLN A 774 -9.21 -15.06 -3.83
N PHE A 775 -8.47 -15.06 -2.71
CA PHE A 775 -8.19 -13.86 -1.92
C PHE A 775 -6.73 -13.42 -2.09
N THR A 776 -6.51 -12.14 -2.37
CA THR A 776 -5.17 -11.55 -2.44
C THR A 776 -5.05 -10.39 -1.46
N VAL A 777 -4.17 -10.55 -0.46
CA VAL A 777 -3.84 -9.52 0.53
C VAL A 777 -2.97 -8.45 -0.14
N MET A 778 -3.47 -7.22 -0.27
CA MET A 778 -2.78 -6.20 -1.03
C MET A 778 -1.70 -5.49 -0.21
N ASN A 779 -0.58 -5.12 -0.82
CA ASN A 779 0.49 -4.35 -0.19
C ASN A 779 -0.03 -3.05 0.43
N THR A 780 0.13 -2.82 1.73
CA THR A 780 0.97 -3.55 2.72
C THR A 780 0.26 -4.63 3.54
N GLY A 781 -1.06 -4.75 3.41
CA GLY A 781 -1.91 -5.82 3.94
C GLY A 781 -3.01 -5.33 4.88
N GLY A 782 -3.03 -4.02 5.20
CA GLY A 782 -3.99 -3.40 6.11
C GLY A 782 -5.02 -2.48 5.46
N SER A 783 -4.87 -2.16 4.16
CA SER A 783 -5.70 -1.16 3.46
C SER A 783 -6.83 -1.80 2.65
N TRP A 784 -6.47 -2.70 1.73
CA TRP A 784 -7.40 -3.34 0.79
C TRP A 784 -7.15 -4.85 0.71
N LEU A 785 -8.19 -5.57 0.30
CA LEU A 785 -8.17 -6.98 -0.05
C LEU A 785 -8.80 -7.15 -1.43
N ALA A 786 -8.18 -7.92 -2.32
CA ALA A 786 -8.79 -8.24 -3.61
C ALA A 786 -9.40 -9.64 -3.56
N VAL A 787 -10.58 -9.79 -4.17
CA VAL A 787 -11.37 -11.02 -4.17
C VAL A 787 -11.85 -11.33 -5.57
N ARG A 788 -11.72 -12.59 -5.96
CA ARG A 788 -12.17 -13.16 -7.24
C ARG A 788 -12.76 -14.54 -7.00
N SER A 789 -13.42 -15.06 -8.02
CA SER A 789 -13.88 -16.45 -8.05
C SER A 789 -13.40 -17.11 -9.34
N ALA A 790 -12.94 -18.35 -9.25
CA ALA A 790 -12.54 -19.10 -10.44
C ALA A 790 -13.74 -19.42 -11.36
N ALA A 791 -14.96 -19.47 -10.83
CA ALA A 791 -16.19 -19.65 -11.61
C ALA A 791 -16.59 -18.40 -12.40
N ARG A 792 -16.19 -17.21 -11.94
CA ARG A 792 -16.44 -15.92 -12.59
C ARG A 792 -15.13 -15.11 -12.71
N PRO A 793 -14.16 -15.58 -13.50
CA PRO A 793 -12.81 -15.01 -13.53
C PRO A 793 -12.75 -13.58 -14.07
N ALA A 794 -13.76 -13.16 -14.82
CA ALA A 794 -13.91 -11.80 -15.31
C ALA A 794 -14.13 -10.78 -14.17
N TYR A 795 -14.82 -11.18 -13.11
CA TYR A 795 -15.19 -10.26 -12.04
C TYR A 795 -14.10 -10.16 -11.00
N ARG A 796 -13.85 -8.92 -10.59
CA ARG A 796 -12.87 -8.58 -9.56
C ARG A 796 -13.45 -7.53 -8.64
N LEU A 797 -13.35 -7.80 -7.33
CA LEU A 797 -13.75 -6.88 -6.29
C LEU A 797 -12.54 -6.54 -5.42
N VAL A 798 -12.30 -5.26 -5.21
CA VAL A 798 -11.33 -4.78 -4.21
C VAL A 798 -12.12 -4.16 -3.06
N ILE A 799 -11.93 -4.74 -1.88
CA ILE A 799 -12.68 -4.50 -0.66
C ILE A 799 -11.83 -3.65 0.29
N PRO A 800 -12.33 -2.51 0.77
CA PRO A 800 -11.64 -1.69 1.76
C PRO A 800 -11.69 -2.37 3.13
N LEU A 801 -10.53 -2.41 3.81
CA LEU A 801 -10.40 -2.87 5.20
C LEU A 801 -10.46 -1.71 6.20
N ILE A 802 -10.47 -0.47 5.68
CA ILE A 802 -10.57 0.77 6.42
C ILE A 802 -11.60 1.71 5.77
N ASP A 803 -12.20 2.57 6.58
CA ASP A 803 -13.40 3.35 6.23
C ASP A 803 -13.19 4.51 5.25
N ASP A 804 -11.94 4.86 4.97
CA ASP A 804 -11.54 5.93 4.06
C ASP A 804 -11.18 5.46 2.65
N LEU A 805 -11.36 4.16 2.37
CA LEU A 805 -11.12 3.60 1.06
C LEU A 805 -12.42 3.19 0.37
N GLU A 806 -12.33 3.11 -0.95
CA GLU A 806 -13.47 2.80 -1.81
C GLU A 806 -13.55 1.29 -2.08
N TRP A 807 -14.77 0.79 -2.17
CA TRP A 807 -15.04 -0.46 -2.87
C TRP A 807 -14.82 -0.22 -4.36
N ARG A 808 -14.17 -1.19 -5.02
CA ARG A 808 -13.86 -1.10 -6.44
C ARG A 808 -14.23 -2.41 -7.12
N PHE A 809 -15.12 -2.32 -8.11
CA PHE A 809 -15.51 -3.45 -8.96
C PHE A 809 -14.99 -3.24 -10.39
N THR A 810 -14.51 -4.32 -10.99
CA THR A 810 -14.19 -4.34 -12.42
C THR A 810 -14.65 -5.65 -13.07
N ASP A 811 -15.18 -5.52 -14.29
CA ASP A 811 -15.37 -6.62 -15.23
C ASP A 811 -14.21 -6.62 -16.22
N LEU A 812 -13.26 -7.54 -16.03
CA LEU A 812 -12.02 -7.68 -16.79
C LEU A 812 -12.26 -8.15 -18.24
N GLU A 813 -13.45 -8.65 -18.59
CA GLU A 813 -13.78 -8.90 -20.01
C GLU A 813 -14.05 -7.59 -20.76
N LYS A 814 -14.65 -6.61 -20.09
CA LYS A 814 -14.97 -5.30 -20.67
C LYS A 814 -13.84 -4.28 -20.48
N ASP A 815 -13.11 -4.37 -19.37
CA ASP A 815 -12.03 -3.47 -18.98
C ASP A 815 -10.81 -4.27 -18.49
N PRO A 816 -10.12 -5.00 -19.39
CA PRO A 816 -9.03 -5.93 -19.02
C PRO A 816 -7.81 -5.26 -18.38
N ILE A 817 -7.68 -3.95 -18.55
CA ILE A 817 -6.59 -3.13 -18.01
C ILE A 817 -7.08 -2.15 -16.94
N GLU A 818 -8.31 -2.32 -16.45
CA GLU A 818 -8.95 -1.54 -15.39
C GLU A 818 -8.81 0.00 -15.46
N LEU A 819 -9.02 0.57 -16.64
CA LEU A 819 -8.98 2.03 -16.83
C LEU A 819 -10.22 2.73 -16.26
N LYS A 820 -11.36 2.05 -16.20
CA LYS A 820 -12.67 2.59 -15.81
C LYS A 820 -13.37 1.69 -14.78
N PRO A 821 -12.74 1.44 -13.63
CA PRO A 821 -13.37 0.70 -12.54
C PRO A 821 -14.55 1.47 -11.95
N ILE A 822 -15.54 0.75 -11.43
CA ILE A 822 -16.67 1.33 -10.69
C ILE A 822 -16.27 1.41 -9.22
N LYS A 823 -16.27 2.63 -8.67
CA LYS A 823 -15.77 2.91 -7.32
C LYS A 823 -16.83 3.60 -6.48
N HIS A 824 -17.07 3.09 -5.27
CA HIS A 824 -17.97 3.72 -4.31
C HIS A 824 -17.50 3.51 -2.88
N PHE A 825 -17.68 4.51 -2.01
CA PHE A 825 -17.42 4.34 -0.57
C PHE A 825 -18.44 3.42 0.12
N SER A 826 -19.65 3.28 -0.43
CA SER A 826 -20.71 2.44 0.12
C SER A 826 -20.95 1.24 -0.78
N LEU A 827 -21.00 0.05 -0.17
CA LEU A 827 -21.35 -1.19 -0.85
C LEU A 827 -22.75 -1.13 -1.49
N MET A 828 -23.70 -0.40 -0.89
CA MET A 828 -25.05 -0.22 -1.46
C MET A 828 -25.04 0.66 -2.71
N ASP A 829 -24.27 1.75 -2.68
CA ASP A 829 -24.15 2.62 -3.85
C ASP A 829 -23.47 1.86 -5.00
N LEU A 830 -22.49 0.99 -4.68
CA LEU A 830 -21.89 0.09 -5.65
C LEU A 830 -22.92 -0.87 -6.25
N ALA A 831 -23.70 -1.56 -5.40
CA ALA A 831 -24.73 -2.48 -5.86
C ALA A 831 -25.79 -1.81 -6.74
N GLU A 832 -26.26 -0.61 -6.38
CA GLU A 832 -27.21 0.16 -7.19
C GLU A 832 -26.65 0.54 -8.57
N GLU A 833 -25.35 0.81 -8.68
CA GLU A 833 -24.71 1.12 -9.95
C GLU A 833 -24.48 -0.15 -10.79
N LEU A 834 -24.08 -1.26 -10.16
CA LEU A 834 -23.91 -2.54 -10.84
C LEU A 834 -25.24 -3.10 -11.33
N ASP A 835 -26.33 -2.95 -10.58
CA ASP A 835 -27.67 -3.34 -11.01
C ASP A 835 -28.08 -2.63 -12.31
N LYS A 836 -27.80 -1.31 -12.40
CA LYS A 836 -28.10 -0.51 -13.60
C LYS A 836 -27.26 -0.89 -14.81
N GLN A 837 -25.98 -1.24 -14.60
CA GLN A 837 -25.03 -1.46 -15.69
C GLN A 837 -24.91 -2.93 -16.13
N TYR A 838 -25.08 -3.87 -15.22
CA TYR A 838 -24.83 -5.31 -15.43
C TYR A 838 -26.03 -6.20 -15.07
N GLY A 839 -26.91 -5.73 -14.17
CA GLY A 839 -28.10 -6.45 -13.74
C GLY A 839 -27.92 -7.28 -12.46
N GLU A 840 -28.97 -8.01 -12.10
CA GLU A 840 -29.13 -8.68 -10.80
C GLU A 840 -28.06 -9.75 -10.52
N ASP A 841 -27.64 -10.51 -11.53
CA ASP A 841 -26.64 -11.58 -11.37
C ASP A 841 -25.29 -11.05 -10.85
N THR A 842 -24.87 -9.88 -11.34
CA THR A 842 -23.63 -9.22 -10.87
C THR A 842 -23.79 -8.70 -9.45
N VAL A 843 -24.98 -8.22 -9.07
CA VAL A 843 -25.28 -7.80 -7.70
C VAL A 843 -25.30 -8.98 -6.74
N ASN A 844 -25.82 -10.13 -7.17
CA ASN A 844 -25.78 -11.37 -6.39
C ASN A 844 -24.34 -11.83 -6.20
N TRP A 845 -23.51 -11.81 -7.25
CA TRP A 845 -22.07 -12.10 -7.12
C TRP A 845 -21.35 -11.11 -6.19
N LEU A 846 -21.64 -9.80 -6.28
CA LEU A 846 -21.10 -8.78 -5.37
C LEU A 846 -21.48 -9.07 -3.92
N ARG A 847 -22.74 -9.45 -3.69
CA ARG A 847 -23.27 -9.80 -2.37
C ARG A 847 -22.52 -11.00 -1.81
N ASP A 848 -22.43 -12.09 -2.57
CA ASP A 848 -21.69 -13.29 -2.18
C ASP A 848 -20.23 -12.96 -1.86
N ALA A 849 -19.54 -12.27 -2.78
CA ALA A 849 -18.15 -11.88 -2.59
C ALA A 849 -17.95 -11.07 -1.30
N ALA A 850 -18.82 -10.10 -1.00
CA ALA A 850 -18.71 -9.29 0.22
C ALA A 850 -18.91 -10.12 1.50
N HIS A 851 -19.94 -10.98 1.55
CA HIS A 851 -20.26 -11.79 2.73
C HIS A 851 -19.25 -12.90 3.01
N TYR A 852 -18.83 -13.63 1.97
CA TYR A 852 -17.77 -14.64 2.13
C TYR A 852 -16.46 -14.01 2.58
N THR A 853 -16.16 -12.80 2.10
CA THR A 853 -14.97 -12.06 2.55
C THR A 853 -15.08 -11.60 4.00
N GLU A 854 -16.25 -11.09 4.42
CA GLU A 854 -16.47 -10.68 5.81
C GLU A 854 -16.19 -11.82 6.79
N TRP A 855 -16.68 -13.02 6.48
CA TRP A 855 -16.39 -14.23 7.25
C TRP A 855 -14.91 -14.63 7.15
N TRP A 856 -14.37 -14.70 5.93
CA TRP A 856 -13.01 -15.16 5.66
C TRP A 856 -11.95 -14.30 6.36
N VAL A 857 -12.09 -12.98 6.43
CA VAL A 857 -11.10 -12.11 7.12
C VAL A 857 -11.03 -12.42 8.62
N VAL A 858 -12.18 -12.67 9.26
CA VAL A 858 -12.23 -13.03 10.68
C VAL A 858 -11.62 -14.42 10.89
N ASP A 859 -11.94 -15.37 10.03
CA ASP A 859 -11.38 -16.71 10.09
C ASP A 859 -9.87 -16.72 9.80
N ASN A 860 -9.38 -15.91 8.86
CA ASN A 860 -7.94 -15.67 8.60
C ASN A 860 -7.23 -15.22 9.89
N TRP A 861 -7.77 -14.23 10.60
CA TRP A 861 -7.19 -13.80 11.88
C TRP A 861 -7.16 -14.92 12.92
N HIS A 862 -8.23 -15.72 13.02
CA HIS A 862 -8.27 -16.87 13.92
C HIS A 862 -7.24 -17.95 13.55
N ARG A 863 -7.13 -18.30 12.26
CA ARG A 863 -6.13 -19.26 11.74
C ARG A 863 -4.72 -18.85 12.14
N TYR A 864 -4.40 -17.55 12.02
CA TYR A 864 -3.11 -17.01 12.43
C TYR A 864 -2.93 -16.79 13.93
N ARG A 865 -3.97 -17.02 14.75
CA ARG A 865 -4.01 -16.63 16.18
C ARG A 865 -3.73 -15.14 16.39
N TYR A 866 -4.08 -14.34 15.39
CA TYR A 866 -3.88 -12.90 15.40
C TYR A 866 -5.03 -12.22 16.14
N ILE A 867 -4.68 -11.38 17.12
CA ILE A 867 -5.65 -10.53 17.82
C ILE A 867 -5.41 -9.09 17.35
N PRO A 868 -6.35 -8.49 16.61
CA PRO A 868 -6.23 -7.10 16.18
C PRO A 868 -6.12 -6.16 17.38
N GLN A 869 -5.09 -5.31 17.40
CA GLN A 869 -4.92 -4.30 18.45
C GLN A 869 -5.84 -3.11 18.18
N PHE A 870 -7.09 -3.18 18.63
CA PHE A 870 -7.96 -2.02 18.65
C PHE A 870 -7.49 -1.06 19.75
N LYS A 871 -6.97 0.12 19.36
CA LYS A 871 -6.74 1.20 20.34
C LYS A 871 -8.08 1.61 20.92
N VAL A 872 -8.35 1.18 22.15
CA VAL A 872 -9.48 1.65 22.94
C VAL A 872 -9.36 3.17 23.08
N SER A 873 -10.22 3.90 22.39
CA SER A 873 -10.51 5.29 22.74
C SER A 873 -10.90 5.31 24.21
N LYS A 874 -10.15 6.06 25.04
CA LYS A 874 -10.51 6.31 26.45
C LYS A 874 -11.78 7.16 26.48
N ASP A 875 -12.93 6.55 26.20
CA ASP A 875 -14.28 7.01 26.57
C ASP A 875 -15.28 5.91 26.20
N GLY A 876 -15.20 4.80 26.96
CA GLY A 876 -16.14 3.70 26.88
C GLY A 876 -16.01 2.86 28.15
N LYS A 877 -16.68 3.27 29.22
CA LYS A 877 -16.77 2.45 30.44
C LYS A 877 -17.54 1.16 30.11
N THR A 878 -16.81 0.08 29.92
CA THR A 878 -17.30 -1.28 30.19
C THR A 878 -16.34 -1.91 31.20
N LYS A 879 -16.82 -2.06 32.43
CA LYS A 879 -16.15 -2.87 33.46
C LYS A 879 -16.26 -4.34 33.05
N GLY A 880 -15.18 -4.90 32.53
CA GLY A 880 -14.91 -6.35 32.48
C GLY A 880 -13.71 -6.64 33.38
N LYS A 881 -13.81 -7.67 34.21
CA LYS A 881 -12.93 -7.99 35.35
C LYS A 881 -11.94 -9.10 34.93
N GLY A 882 -10.67 -8.98 35.35
CA GLY A 882 -9.64 -10.04 35.36
C GLY A 882 -8.65 -9.93 34.17
N SER A 883 -7.32 -10.04 34.32
CA SER A 883 -6.47 -10.51 35.43
C SER A 883 -5.16 -9.72 35.46
N ASP A 884 -4.65 -9.48 36.66
CA ASP A 884 -3.37 -8.83 36.93
C ASP A 884 -2.18 -9.67 36.44
N ASP A 885 -1.26 -9.04 35.71
CA ASP A 885 0.16 -9.36 35.78
C ASP A 885 0.92 -8.04 35.91
N LYS A 886 1.36 -7.76 37.14
CA LYS A 886 2.44 -6.84 37.45
C LYS A 886 3.64 -7.73 37.74
N ASP A 887 4.74 -7.53 37.02
CA ASP A 887 5.99 -7.15 37.68
C ASP A 887 7.04 -6.64 36.67
N ASP A 888 7.97 -5.87 37.23
CA ASP A 888 9.25 -5.39 36.68
C ASP A 888 9.29 -4.11 35.83
N LYS A 889 9.29 -2.99 36.56
CA LYS A 889 10.29 -1.91 36.43
C LYS A 889 10.53 -1.25 37.79
N ASP A 890 11.72 -1.43 38.35
CA ASP A 890 12.61 -0.34 38.76
C ASP A 890 13.82 -0.85 39.55
N SER A 891 15.02 -0.58 39.04
CA SER A 891 16.09 0.00 39.87
C SER A 891 17.18 0.57 38.96
N LYS A 892 17.31 1.89 39.00
CA LYS A 892 18.49 2.63 38.55
C LYS A 892 19.36 2.96 39.76
N ASP A 893 20.66 2.99 39.48
CA ASP A 893 21.74 3.76 40.09
C ASP A 893 22.51 3.20 41.30
N GLY A 894 23.82 3.06 41.07
CA GLY A 894 24.92 3.34 42.00
C GLY A 894 25.48 2.14 42.76
N ASP A 895 26.63 1.59 42.38
CA ASP A 895 27.93 2.13 42.83
C ASP A 895 29.11 1.34 42.25
N SER A 896 30.26 1.98 42.30
CA SER A 896 31.57 1.61 41.78
C SER A 896 32.29 0.43 42.46
N GLU A 897 33.39 0.02 41.82
CA GLU A 897 34.58 -0.65 42.37
C GLU A 897 34.66 -2.20 42.38
N ASP A 898 35.39 -2.68 41.37
CA ASP A 898 36.73 -3.30 41.54
C ASP A 898 36.89 -4.84 41.52
N SER A 899 37.98 -5.21 40.85
CA SER A 899 38.74 -6.46 40.90
C SER A 899 38.36 -7.65 39.99
N LYS A 900 39.19 -7.79 38.93
CA LYS A 900 39.98 -8.98 38.55
C LYS A 900 39.27 -10.36 38.57
N ARG A 901 39.01 -10.91 37.39
CA ARG A 901 39.91 -11.86 36.68
C ARG A 901 39.38 -12.20 35.31
#